data_AF-A0A7C5TM50-F1
#
_entry.id   AF-A0A7C5TM50-F1
#
_cell.length_a   1.000
_cell.length_b   1.000
_cell.length_c   1.000
_cell.angle_alpha   90.00
_cell.angle_beta   90.00
_cell.angle_gamma   90.00
#
_symmetry.space_group_name_H-M   'P 1'
#
loop_
_entity.id
_entity.type
_entity.pdbx_description
1 polymer ?
#
loop_
_entity_poly.entity_id
_entity_poly.type
_entity_poly.pdbx_seq_one_letter_code
_entity_poly.pdbx_strand_id
1 'polypeptide(L)'
;MSTPKHVLAQIGANRRILWLGGLAIALVVAMAAVFIYVAITGAYDRQYIGIAGEQRVLSQNIAKYALQAATGTEPAFDRLAQARDAFERNLKVLEEGDAGRGLPPVPEAVSPALAKMRKEWDGYRANVDGVIKGKDAILEIREFISTINELMPQLLAVSDEVVTLLVEKGADREQIYVAARQLMLTQRIENNVNKVIAGGEGAAMAADRFGRDAALFGRVLEGMIKGDPALNIKPVRDPEVIDKLREVSMLFTTVSDHVGAILERSPELFEVQEAANTISAESDHLLETAGALLAAITSAAESRPVKVWYGYVLLVLAILALALVGWEFLQDARRRQRAAEEQNKRNQEAILRLLDEISNLAEGDLTVHATVTEDITGAIADSINYAIDALRSLVATINETSVQVSSAAQETQATAMHLAEASDHQAQQITAASAAINEMAVSIDQVSKNAQESTETAQKSVEVAHSGAETVRRTISGMESIREQIQETSKRIKRLGESSQEIGDIVELINDIADQTNILALNAAIQAAMAGEAGRGFAVVADEVQRLAERSANATKQIEALVKAIQTDTNEAVISMEQTTANVVSGAKLAEEAGEALTEIEDMSKHIAELIQSISDSVRQQASAAANISDTMNVIQEITTQTSAGTNEVASSIGNLAELATELRKSVAGFRLPE
;
A
#
# COMPACT_ATOMS: atom_id res chain seq x y z
N MET A 1 84.55 62.26 -34.72
CA MET A 1 83.30 63.03 -34.90
C MET A 1 82.20 62.07 -35.34
N SER A 2 81.51 61.44 -34.38
CA SER A 2 80.32 60.63 -34.62
C SER A 2 79.09 61.53 -34.54
N THR A 3 78.24 61.49 -35.57
CA THR A 3 77.05 62.32 -35.66
C THR A 3 76.00 61.94 -34.59
N PRO A 4 75.32 62.92 -33.95
CA PRO A 4 74.33 62.69 -32.90
C PRO A 4 73.03 62.00 -33.37
N LYS A 5 72.89 61.67 -34.66
CA LYS A 5 71.69 61.02 -35.23
C LYS A 5 71.62 59.51 -34.97
N HIS A 6 72.75 58.83 -34.73
CA HIS A 6 72.76 57.37 -34.57
C HIS A 6 72.35 56.89 -33.16
N VAL A 7 72.63 57.67 -32.12
CA VAL A 7 72.27 57.34 -30.72
C VAL A 7 70.77 57.53 -30.48
N LEU A 8 70.14 58.52 -31.13
CA LEU A 8 68.70 58.78 -31.03
C LEU A 8 67.84 57.68 -31.71
N ALA A 9 68.34 57.03 -32.76
CA ALA A 9 67.64 55.92 -33.42
C ALA A 9 67.69 54.61 -32.61
N GLN A 10 68.81 54.33 -31.93
CA GLN A 10 68.97 53.15 -31.07
C GLN A 10 68.12 53.22 -29.79
N ILE A 11 67.96 54.41 -29.23
CA ILE A 11 67.05 54.64 -28.09
C ILE A 11 65.58 54.46 -28.51
N GLY A 12 65.23 54.82 -29.75
CA GLY A 12 63.89 54.59 -30.31
C GLY A 12 63.53 53.12 -30.50
N ALA A 13 64.48 52.30 -30.99
CA ALA A 13 64.29 50.86 -31.20
C ALA A 13 64.22 50.07 -29.89
N ASN A 14 65.14 50.30 -28.94
CA ASN A 14 65.08 49.67 -27.62
C ASN A 14 63.82 50.04 -26.85
N ARG A 15 63.33 51.27 -27.00
CA ARG A 15 62.06 51.71 -26.39
C ARG A 15 60.86 51.01 -27.03
N ARG A 16 60.85 50.77 -28.35
CA ARG A 16 59.78 50.00 -29.03
C ARG A 16 59.75 48.54 -28.60
N ILE A 17 60.90 47.89 -28.49
CA ILE A 17 61.01 46.50 -28.02
C ILE A 17 60.55 46.35 -26.57
N LEU A 18 60.93 47.28 -25.69
CA LEU A 18 60.44 47.34 -24.30
C LEU A 18 58.92 47.56 -24.24
N TRP A 19 58.36 48.41 -25.10
CA TRP A 19 56.92 48.65 -25.17
C TRP A 19 56.14 47.44 -25.70
N LEU A 20 56.63 46.77 -26.76
CA LEU A 20 56.00 45.58 -27.34
C LEU A 20 56.13 44.34 -26.43
N GLY A 21 57.28 44.17 -25.77
CA GLY A 21 57.46 43.13 -24.74
C GLY A 21 56.57 43.38 -23.52
N GLY A 22 56.45 44.63 -23.08
CA GLY A 22 55.50 45.03 -22.03
C GLY A 22 54.04 44.77 -22.43
N LEU A 23 53.68 45.03 -23.70
CA LEU A 23 52.34 44.74 -24.24
C LEU A 23 52.05 43.22 -24.27
N ALA A 24 53.02 42.39 -24.67
CA ALA A 24 52.85 40.94 -24.67
C ALA A 24 52.62 40.38 -23.26
N ILE A 25 53.39 40.84 -22.27
CA ILE A 25 53.18 40.47 -20.86
C ILE A 25 51.81 40.92 -20.38
N ALA A 26 51.39 42.15 -20.70
CA ALA A 26 50.07 42.65 -20.34
C ALA A 26 48.93 41.82 -20.97
N LEU A 27 49.07 41.37 -22.22
CA LEU A 27 48.11 40.49 -22.89
C LEU A 27 48.04 39.10 -22.26
N VAL A 28 49.18 38.52 -21.85
CA VAL A 28 49.21 37.22 -21.15
C VAL A 28 48.60 37.33 -19.77
N VAL A 29 48.87 38.41 -19.03
CA VAL A 29 48.24 38.68 -17.72
C VAL A 29 46.73 38.89 -17.89
N ALA A 30 46.29 39.63 -18.91
CA ALA A 30 44.87 39.81 -19.22
C ALA A 30 44.20 38.48 -19.61
N MET A 31 44.87 37.63 -20.39
CA MET A 31 44.39 36.29 -20.74
C MET A 31 44.24 35.41 -19.49
N ALA A 32 45.26 35.37 -18.62
CA ALA A 32 45.21 34.64 -17.37
C ALA A 32 44.06 35.16 -16.48
N ALA A 33 43.87 36.48 -16.41
CA ALA A 33 42.74 37.08 -15.70
C ALA A 33 41.38 36.67 -16.29
N VAL A 34 41.24 36.60 -17.62
CA VAL A 34 40.02 36.10 -18.28
C VAL A 34 39.76 34.63 -17.98
N PHE A 35 40.79 33.76 -18.07
CA PHE A 35 40.61 32.34 -17.75
C PHE A 35 40.32 32.09 -16.27
N ILE A 36 41.01 32.79 -15.36
CA ILE A 36 40.73 32.72 -13.92
C ILE A 36 39.31 33.22 -13.64
N TYR A 37 38.91 34.35 -14.22
CA TYR A 37 37.56 34.88 -14.06
C TYR A 37 36.49 33.89 -14.53
N VAL A 38 36.63 33.35 -15.75
CA VAL A 38 35.67 32.38 -16.31
C VAL A 38 35.65 31.07 -15.51
N ALA A 39 36.81 30.60 -15.03
CA ALA A 39 36.90 29.40 -14.20
C ALA A 39 36.20 29.57 -12.84
N ILE A 40 36.41 30.72 -12.18
CA ILE A 40 35.76 31.05 -10.90
C ILE A 40 34.24 31.20 -11.10
N THR A 41 33.80 31.98 -12.10
CA THR A 41 32.37 32.18 -12.34
C THR A 41 31.67 30.90 -12.77
N GLY A 42 32.31 30.06 -13.59
CA GLY A 42 31.77 28.76 -13.99
C GLY A 42 31.72 27.74 -12.84
N ALA A 43 32.52 27.93 -11.78
CA ALA A 43 32.38 27.16 -10.55
C ALA A 43 31.16 27.59 -9.74
N TYR A 44 30.90 28.91 -9.64
CA TYR A 44 29.68 29.43 -8.99
C TYR A 44 28.41 28.99 -9.71
N ASP A 45 28.38 29.09 -11.03
CA ASP A 45 27.19 28.71 -11.83
C ASP A 45 26.80 27.23 -11.62
N ARG A 46 27.79 26.33 -11.54
CA ARG A 46 27.54 24.91 -11.21
C ARG A 46 26.94 24.73 -9.82
N GLN A 47 27.39 25.50 -8.83
CA GLN A 47 26.82 25.46 -7.47
C GLN A 47 25.39 26.00 -7.45
N TYR A 48 25.12 27.14 -8.11
CA TYR A 48 23.75 27.70 -8.20
C TYR A 48 22.78 26.74 -8.89
N ILE A 49 23.19 26.11 -10.00
CA ILE A 49 22.40 25.10 -10.71
C ILE A 49 22.12 23.89 -9.80
N GLY A 50 23.11 23.43 -9.04
CA GLY A 50 22.94 22.35 -8.06
C GLY A 50 21.92 22.70 -6.98
N ILE A 51 22.07 23.86 -6.34
CA ILE A 51 21.16 24.34 -5.29
C ILE A 51 19.74 24.53 -5.84
N ALA A 52 19.58 25.14 -7.02
CA ALA A 52 18.27 25.31 -7.65
C ALA A 52 17.65 23.98 -8.11
N GLY A 53 18.47 23.01 -8.53
CA GLY A 53 18.04 21.65 -8.81
C GLY A 53 17.52 20.93 -7.57
N GLU A 54 18.22 21.06 -6.45
CA GLU A 54 17.78 20.53 -5.15
C GLU A 54 16.44 21.13 -4.72
N GLN A 55 16.19 22.43 -4.94
CA GLN A 55 14.90 23.05 -4.61
C GLN A 55 13.71 22.39 -5.30
N ARG A 56 13.88 21.94 -6.55
CA ARG A 56 12.83 21.20 -7.29
C ARG A 56 12.53 19.85 -6.65
N VAL A 57 13.56 19.15 -6.19
CA VAL A 57 13.39 17.85 -5.53
C VAL A 57 12.76 18.04 -4.15
N LEU A 58 13.19 19.06 -3.41
CA LEU A 58 12.66 19.39 -2.09
C LEU A 58 11.19 19.79 -2.15
N SER A 59 10.72 20.53 -3.16
CA SER A 59 9.28 20.88 -3.27
C SER A 59 8.38 19.65 -3.35
N GLN A 60 8.79 18.63 -4.12
CA GLN A 60 8.06 17.37 -4.25
C GLN A 60 8.17 16.49 -2.98
N ASN A 61 9.36 16.43 -2.37
CA ASN A 61 9.55 15.68 -1.12
C ASN A 61 8.76 16.27 0.05
N ILE A 62 8.64 17.61 0.14
CA ILE A 62 7.84 18.27 1.18
C ILE A 62 6.38 17.85 1.08
N ALA A 63 5.79 17.85 -0.12
CA ALA A 63 4.41 17.37 -0.33
C ALA A 63 4.22 15.90 0.09
N LYS A 64 5.15 15.04 -0.34
CA LYS A 64 5.14 13.63 0.04
C LYS A 64 5.20 13.43 1.56
N TYR A 65 6.12 14.12 2.25
CA TYR A 65 6.28 13.98 3.68
C TYR A 65 5.14 14.63 4.46
N ALA A 66 4.54 15.72 3.98
CA ALA A 66 3.37 16.33 4.58
C ALA A 66 2.17 15.39 4.59
N LEU A 67 1.89 14.71 3.49
CA LEU A 67 0.81 13.71 3.43
C LEU A 67 1.06 12.52 4.36
N GLN A 68 2.30 12.03 4.45
CA GLN A 68 2.68 10.94 5.36
C GLN A 68 2.62 11.36 6.84
N ALA A 69 2.97 12.61 7.14
CA ALA A 69 2.86 13.18 8.47
C ALA A 69 1.39 13.34 8.89
N ALA A 70 0.53 13.79 7.98
CA ALA A 70 -0.90 13.94 8.22
C ALA A 70 -1.64 12.61 8.49
N THR A 71 -1.07 11.47 8.07
CA THR A 71 -1.57 10.13 8.42
C THR A 71 -0.95 9.54 9.68
N GLY A 72 -0.11 10.29 10.40
CA GLY A 72 0.48 9.89 11.68
C GLY A 72 1.77 9.07 11.60
N THR A 73 2.50 9.17 10.48
CA THR A 73 3.82 8.54 10.36
C THR A 73 4.88 9.38 11.07
N GLU A 74 5.31 8.98 12.27
CA GLU A 74 6.25 9.76 13.11
C GLU A 74 7.55 10.19 12.38
N PRO A 75 8.29 9.30 11.67
CA PRO A 75 9.50 9.70 10.96
C PRO A 75 9.27 10.71 9.82
N ALA A 76 8.03 10.85 9.34
CA ALA A 76 7.70 11.78 8.27
C ALA A 76 7.74 13.24 8.74
N PHE A 77 7.40 13.51 10.00
CA PHE A 77 7.49 14.87 10.57
C PHE A 77 8.94 15.38 10.59
N ASP A 78 9.88 14.53 10.97
CA ASP A 78 11.29 14.91 11.04
C ASP A 78 11.86 15.13 9.63
N ARG A 79 11.49 14.27 8.66
CA ARG A 79 11.86 14.44 7.25
C ARG A 79 11.25 15.70 6.63
N LEU A 80 10.00 16.01 6.98
CA LEU A 80 9.31 17.23 6.55
C LEU A 80 10.02 18.48 7.06
N ALA A 81 10.37 18.51 8.36
CA ALA A 81 11.13 19.61 8.96
C ALA A 81 12.52 19.77 8.32
N GLN A 82 13.23 18.67 8.09
CA GLN A 82 14.53 18.69 7.42
C GLN A 82 14.43 19.22 5.99
N ALA A 83 13.42 18.79 5.24
CA ALA A 83 13.20 19.24 3.87
C ALA A 83 12.83 20.72 3.80
N ARG A 84 11.95 21.19 4.70
CA ARG A 84 11.62 22.62 4.88
C ARG A 84 12.86 23.45 5.17
N ASP A 85 13.67 23.01 6.14
CA ASP A 85 14.86 23.76 6.55
C ASP A 85 15.93 23.75 5.46
N ALA A 86 16.07 22.64 4.72
CA ALA A 86 16.96 22.57 3.57
C ALA A 86 16.52 23.54 2.47
N PHE A 87 15.22 23.61 2.20
CA PHE A 87 14.67 24.52 1.21
C PHE A 87 14.92 25.99 1.59
N GLU A 88 14.60 26.37 2.83
CA GLU A 88 14.86 27.72 3.34
C GLU A 88 16.36 28.08 3.30
N ARG A 89 17.23 27.17 3.76
CA ARG A 89 18.68 27.40 3.72
C ARG A 89 19.17 27.59 2.30
N ASN A 90 18.75 26.74 1.36
CA ASN A 90 19.13 26.83 -0.04
C ASN A 90 18.66 28.16 -0.65
N LEU A 91 17.47 28.63 -0.30
CA LEU A 91 16.95 29.91 -0.78
C LEU A 91 17.78 31.08 -0.25
N LYS A 92 18.09 31.06 1.06
CA LYS A 92 18.93 32.07 1.70
C LYS A 92 20.34 32.13 1.12
N VAL A 93 20.93 30.98 0.79
CA VAL A 93 22.24 30.91 0.11
C VAL A 93 22.16 31.56 -1.28
N LEU A 94 21.06 31.40 -2.01
CA LEU A 94 20.89 32.09 -3.30
C LEU A 94 20.70 33.61 -3.13
N GLU A 95 20.02 34.06 -2.07
CA GLU A 95 19.75 35.47 -1.78
C GLU A 95 20.96 36.24 -1.24
N GLU A 96 21.67 35.67 -0.27
CA GLU A 96 22.75 36.34 0.48
C GLU A 96 24.15 35.86 0.08
N GLY A 97 24.24 34.71 -0.60
CA GLY A 97 25.50 33.99 -0.80
C GLY A 97 25.89 33.11 0.39
N ASP A 98 26.98 32.37 0.24
CA ASP A 98 27.61 31.57 1.30
C ASP A 98 29.08 31.96 1.44
N ALA A 99 29.38 32.77 2.45
CA ALA A 99 30.73 33.22 2.76
C ALA A 99 31.69 32.07 3.13
N GLY A 100 31.18 30.95 3.66
CA GLY A 100 31.98 29.78 4.01
C GLY A 100 32.43 28.97 2.80
N ARG A 101 31.64 28.99 1.72
CA ARG A 101 31.98 28.35 0.42
C ARG A 101 32.57 29.32 -0.60
N GLY A 102 32.68 30.60 -0.24
CA GLY A 102 33.11 31.66 -1.17
C GLY A 102 32.11 31.91 -2.29
N LEU A 103 30.84 31.53 -2.11
CA LEU A 103 29.79 31.68 -3.11
C LEU A 103 29.11 33.04 -2.92
N PRO A 104 29.14 33.95 -3.91
CA PRO A 104 28.40 35.21 -3.82
C PRO A 104 26.87 34.98 -3.93
N PRO A 105 26.04 36.02 -3.70
CA PRO A 105 24.62 35.95 -4.03
C PRO A 105 24.41 35.80 -5.55
N VAL A 106 23.23 35.31 -5.95
CA VAL A 106 22.93 35.14 -7.38
C VAL A 106 23.00 36.47 -8.14
N PRO A 107 23.34 36.45 -9.44
CA PRO A 107 23.38 37.66 -10.26
C PRO A 107 22.04 38.41 -10.28
N GLU A 108 22.07 39.74 -10.41
CA GLU A 108 20.88 40.61 -10.42
C GLU A 108 19.85 40.21 -11.51
N ALA A 109 20.31 39.63 -12.61
CA ALA A 109 19.45 39.08 -13.67
C ALA A 109 18.50 37.97 -13.20
N VAL A 110 18.84 37.25 -12.11
CA VAL A 110 18.06 36.16 -11.53
C VAL A 110 17.14 36.65 -10.40
N SER A 111 17.38 37.85 -9.85
CA SER A 111 16.63 38.39 -8.72
C SER A 111 15.10 38.39 -8.87
N PRO A 112 14.50 38.67 -10.05
CA PRO A 112 13.04 38.58 -10.22
C PRO A 112 12.49 37.16 -10.04
N ALA A 113 13.20 36.16 -10.56
CA ALA A 113 12.80 34.75 -10.42
C ALA A 113 12.97 34.28 -8.97
N LEU A 114 14.05 34.70 -8.31
CA LEU A 114 14.30 34.40 -6.90
C LEU A 114 13.26 35.05 -5.98
N ALA A 115 12.89 36.32 -6.23
CA ALA A 115 11.85 37.01 -5.48
C ALA A 115 10.47 36.36 -5.64
N LYS A 116 10.14 35.87 -6.85
CA LYS A 116 8.92 35.09 -7.08
C LYS A 116 8.95 33.79 -6.26
N MET A 117 10.06 33.05 -6.31
CA MET A 117 10.24 31.82 -5.54
C MET A 117 10.11 32.06 -4.03
N ARG A 118 10.69 33.14 -3.51
CA ARG A 118 10.58 33.52 -2.09
C ARG A 118 9.12 33.72 -1.67
N LYS A 119 8.38 34.49 -2.47
CA LYS A 119 6.98 34.80 -2.18
C LYS A 119 6.10 33.54 -2.14
N GLU A 120 6.28 32.63 -3.11
CA GLU A 120 5.56 31.34 -3.14
C GLU A 120 5.95 30.46 -1.95
N TRP A 121 7.25 30.40 -1.65
CA TRP A 121 7.78 29.63 -0.53
C TRP A 121 7.26 30.11 0.82
N ASP A 122 7.15 31.42 1.07
CA ASP A 122 6.68 31.93 2.37
C ASP A 122 5.23 31.46 2.68
N GLY A 123 4.35 31.42 1.68
CA GLY A 123 2.99 30.88 1.80
C GLY A 123 2.99 29.37 1.99
N TYR A 124 3.73 28.66 1.14
CA TYR A 124 3.87 27.21 1.19
C TYR A 124 4.44 26.71 2.53
N ARG A 125 5.46 27.41 3.03
CA ARG A 125 6.14 27.13 4.30
C ARG A 125 5.20 27.27 5.49
N ALA A 126 4.29 28.25 5.50
CA ALA A 126 3.34 28.43 6.59
C ALA A 126 2.46 27.18 6.78
N ASN A 127 2.02 26.56 5.67
CA ASN A 127 1.29 25.29 5.71
C ASN A 127 2.18 24.16 6.23
N VAL A 128 3.43 24.07 5.77
CA VAL A 128 4.40 23.06 6.24
C VAL A 128 4.65 23.18 7.74
N ASP A 129 4.80 24.40 8.25
CA ASP A 129 4.95 24.69 9.67
C ASP A 129 3.70 24.30 10.47
N GLY A 130 2.50 24.48 9.89
CA GLY A 130 1.24 24.00 10.45
C GLY A 130 1.23 22.48 10.66
N VAL A 131 1.60 21.71 9.63
CA VAL A 131 1.71 20.25 9.71
C VAL A 131 2.72 19.83 10.78
N ILE A 132 3.90 20.44 10.82
CA ILE A 132 4.95 20.12 11.81
C ILE A 132 4.47 20.44 13.23
N LYS A 133 3.78 21.56 13.42
CA LYS A 133 3.28 21.99 14.74
C LYS A 133 2.19 21.06 15.28
N GLY A 134 1.41 20.44 14.41
CA GLY A 134 0.39 19.44 14.78
C GLY A 134 0.92 18.04 15.07
N LYS A 135 2.25 17.82 15.05
CA LYS A 135 2.90 16.52 15.33
C LYS A 135 2.35 15.87 16.60
N ASP A 136 2.39 16.60 17.72
CA ASP A 136 2.02 16.05 19.03
C ASP A 136 0.54 15.67 19.07
N ALA A 137 -0.35 16.50 18.50
CA ALA A 137 -1.78 16.20 18.43
C ALA A 137 -2.06 14.92 17.64
N ILE A 138 -1.40 14.73 16.49
CA ILE A 138 -1.56 13.54 15.65
C ILE A 138 -1.04 12.28 16.36
N LEU A 139 0.12 12.36 17.02
CA LEU A 139 0.72 11.22 17.73
C LEU A 139 -0.10 10.83 18.96
N GLU A 140 -0.57 11.81 19.74
CA GLU A 140 -1.44 11.56 20.89
C GLU A 140 -2.78 10.95 20.48
N ILE A 141 -3.43 11.45 19.42
CA ILE A 141 -4.67 10.86 18.89
C ILE A 141 -4.45 9.39 18.51
N ARG A 142 -3.31 9.06 17.89
CA ARG A 142 -2.98 7.68 17.53
C ARG A 142 -2.79 6.79 18.76
N GLU A 143 -2.17 7.30 19.81
CA GLU A 143 -2.01 6.60 21.09
C GLU A 143 -3.36 6.33 21.76
N PHE A 144 -4.24 7.33 21.79
CA PHE A 144 -5.61 7.18 22.30
C PHE A 144 -6.38 6.12 21.53
N ILE A 145 -6.31 6.14 20.20
CA ILE A 145 -6.99 5.16 19.36
C ILE A 145 -6.40 3.76 19.51
N SER A 146 -5.08 3.63 19.64
CA SER A 146 -4.43 2.35 19.93
C SER A 146 -4.95 1.75 21.24
N THR A 147 -5.07 2.58 22.27
CA THR A 147 -5.60 2.17 23.58
C THR A 147 -7.07 1.76 23.47
N ILE A 148 -7.88 2.52 22.74
CA ILE A 148 -9.28 2.14 22.46
C ILE A 148 -9.33 0.77 21.76
N ASN A 149 -8.59 0.58 20.67
CA ASN A 149 -8.58 -0.68 19.91
C ASN A 149 -8.11 -1.89 20.73
N GLU A 150 -7.25 -1.69 21.74
CA GLU A 150 -6.85 -2.75 22.67
C GLU A 150 -7.96 -3.11 23.68
N LEU A 151 -8.75 -2.12 24.10
CA LEU A 151 -9.83 -2.29 25.08
C LEU A 151 -11.16 -2.74 24.44
N MET A 152 -11.42 -2.40 23.18
CA MET A 152 -12.70 -2.71 22.51
C MET A 152 -13.06 -4.20 22.49
N PRO A 153 -12.14 -5.15 22.19
CA PRO A 153 -12.44 -6.58 22.24
C PRO A 153 -12.82 -7.06 23.64
N GLN A 154 -12.15 -6.53 24.68
CA GLN A 154 -12.46 -6.86 26.08
C GLN A 154 -13.83 -6.30 26.46
N LEU A 155 -14.11 -5.05 26.09
CA LEU A 155 -15.40 -4.41 26.32
C LEU A 155 -16.54 -5.19 25.64
N LEU A 156 -16.32 -5.69 24.41
CA LEU A 156 -17.29 -6.48 23.66
C LEU A 156 -17.55 -7.84 24.33
N ALA A 157 -16.50 -8.54 24.77
CA ALA A 157 -16.62 -9.82 25.46
C ALA A 157 -17.41 -9.68 26.78
N VAL A 158 -17.05 -8.71 27.63
CA VAL A 158 -17.75 -8.50 28.91
C VAL A 158 -19.18 -8.01 28.68
N SER A 159 -19.44 -7.23 27.62
CA SER A 159 -20.79 -6.82 27.25
C SER A 159 -21.65 -7.99 26.76
N ASP A 160 -21.06 -8.98 26.09
CA ASP A 160 -21.76 -10.19 25.62
C ASP A 160 -22.12 -11.12 26.79
N GLU A 161 -21.22 -11.22 27.78
CA GLU A 161 -21.51 -11.91 29.06
C GLU A 161 -22.71 -11.30 29.78
N VAL A 162 -22.87 -9.97 29.76
CA VAL A 162 -24.05 -9.29 30.33
C VAL A 162 -25.34 -9.73 29.64
N VAL A 163 -25.35 -9.83 28.29
CA VAL A 163 -26.54 -10.29 27.54
C VAL A 163 -26.87 -11.74 27.90
N THR A 164 -25.85 -12.60 27.95
CA THR A 164 -25.99 -14.02 28.29
C THR A 164 -26.57 -14.19 29.70
N LEU A 165 -26.02 -13.50 30.70
CA LEU A 165 -26.51 -13.50 32.08
C LEU A 165 -27.94 -12.97 32.19
N LEU A 166 -28.30 -11.91 31.45
CA LEU A 166 -29.68 -11.39 31.44
C LEU A 166 -30.69 -12.43 30.91
N VAL A 167 -30.32 -13.22 29.90
CA VAL A 167 -31.14 -14.32 29.38
C VAL A 167 -31.25 -15.44 30.40
N GLU A 168 -30.14 -15.87 30.99
CA GLU A 168 -30.10 -16.95 31.98
C GLU A 168 -30.92 -16.63 33.24
N LYS A 169 -30.87 -15.38 33.72
CA LYS A 169 -31.63 -14.92 34.91
C LYS A 169 -33.08 -14.57 34.60
N GLY A 170 -33.54 -14.70 33.36
CA GLY A 170 -34.92 -14.41 32.97
C GLY A 170 -35.30 -12.93 33.08
N ALA A 171 -34.39 -12.03 32.73
CA ALA A 171 -34.63 -10.59 32.76
C ALA A 171 -35.74 -10.15 31.78
N ASP A 172 -36.25 -8.94 31.96
CA ASP A 172 -37.29 -8.37 31.07
C ASP A 172 -36.78 -8.27 29.62
N ARG A 173 -37.65 -8.54 28.65
CA ARG A 173 -37.32 -8.49 27.22
C ARG A 173 -36.76 -7.12 26.80
N GLU A 174 -37.23 -6.03 27.41
CA GLU A 174 -36.69 -4.69 27.17
C GLU A 174 -35.23 -4.58 27.64
N GLN A 175 -34.86 -5.19 28.78
CA GLN A 175 -33.50 -5.14 29.30
C GLN A 175 -32.54 -5.93 28.42
N ILE A 176 -32.96 -7.12 27.96
CA ILE A 176 -32.18 -7.95 27.03
C ILE A 176 -31.99 -7.20 25.70
N TYR A 177 -33.04 -6.58 25.17
CA TYR A 177 -32.97 -5.79 23.93
C TYR A 177 -32.00 -4.59 24.06
N VAL A 178 -32.07 -3.85 25.17
CA VAL A 178 -31.18 -2.72 25.43
C VAL A 178 -29.72 -3.18 25.53
N ALA A 179 -29.45 -4.29 26.23
CA ALA A 179 -28.13 -4.87 26.34
C ALA A 179 -27.57 -5.35 24.99
N ALA A 180 -28.37 -6.07 24.20
CA ALA A 180 -27.97 -6.51 22.86
C ALA A 180 -27.69 -5.33 21.91
N ARG A 181 -28.44 -4.23 22.05
CA ARG A 181 -28.20 -3.00 21.29
C ARG A 181 -26.89 -2.30 21.69
N GLN A 182 -26.42 -2.47 22.92
CA GLN A 182 -25.11 -1.96 23.34
C GLN A 182 -23.98 -2.64 22.57
N LEU A 183 -24.06 -3.94 22.30
CA LEU A 183 -23.05 -4.65 21.48
C LEU A 183 -22.88 -4.03 20.09
N MET A 184 -24.00 -3.68 19.45
CA MET A 184 -23.99 -2.99 18.15
C MET A 184 -23.36 -1.60 18.24
N LEU A 185 -23.56 -0.89 19.36
CA LEU A 185 -22.93 0.41 19.59
C LEU A 185 -21.42 0.27 19.78
N THR A 186 -20.96 -0.75 20.52
CA THR A 186 -19.54 -1.08 20.67
C THR A 186 -18.87 -1.26 19.31
N GLN A 187 -19.45 -2.08 18.43
CA GLN A 187 -18.92 -2.29 17.07
C GLN A 187 -18.94 -1.02 16.22
N ARG A 188 -19.96 -0.16 16.38
CA ARG A 188 -20.06 1.09 15.63
C ARG A 188 -19.02 2.12 16.09
N ILE A 189 -18.75 2.17 17.39
CA ILE A 189 -17.70 2.98 18.00
C ILE A 189 -16.34 2.57 17.40
N GLU A 190 -16.00 1.27 17.42
CA GLU A 190 -14.75 0.74 16.87
C GLU A 190 -14.57 1.08 15.38
N ASN A 191 -15.62 0.86 14.58
CA ASN A 191 -15.59 1.15 13.15
C ASN A 191 -15.40 2.65 12.85
N ASN A 192 -16.03 3.54 13.63
CA ASN A 192 -15.89 4.98 13.42
C ASN A 192 -14.54 5.50 13.90
N VAL A 193 -13.98 4.96 14.98
CA VAL A 193 -12.61 5.26 15.47
C VAL A 193 -11.57 5.01 14.39
N ASN A 194 -11.63 3.84 13.74
CA ASN A 194 -10.66 3.50 12.69
C ASN A 194 -10.78 4.40 11.45
N LYS A 195 -11.98 4.94 11.17
CA LYS A 195 -12.19 5.92 10.08
C LYS A 195 -11.62 7.31 10.39
N VAL A 196 -11.51 7.70 11.66
CA VAL A 196 -10.86 8.97 12.04
C VAL A 196 -9.37 8.93 11.70
N ILE A 197 -8.68 7.80 11.91
CA ILE A 197 -7.27 7.61 11.53
C ILE A 197 -7.07 7.59 10.02
N ALA A 198 -7.93 6.86 9.30
CA ALA A 198 -7.80 6.70 7.86
C ALA A 198 -7.83 8.05 7.11
N GLY A 199 -8.41 9.08 7.74
CA GLY A 199 -8.47 10.43 7.21
C GLY A 199 -9.44 10.55 6.03
N GLY A 200 -9.38 11.71 5.36
CA GLY A 200 -10.19 12.00 4.16
C GLY A 200 -11.55 12.63 4.47
N GLU A 201 -12.37 12.76 3.42
CA GLU A 201 -13.61 13.57 3.41
C GLU A 201 -14.66 13.13 4.47
N GLY A 202 -14.54 11.91 5.00
CA GLY A 202 -15.43 11.34 6.02
C GLY A 202 -14.93 11.40 7.47
N ALA A 203 -13.68 11.82 7.71
CA ALA A 203 -13.06 11.73 9.04
C ALA A 203 -13.77 12.61 10.09
N ALA A 204 -14.19 13.82 9.72
CA ALA A 204 -14.95 14.72 10.60
C ALA A 204 -16.30 14.16 11.00
N MET A 205 -17.06 13.62 10.04
CA MET A 205 -18.33 12.96 10.34
C MET A 205 -18.14 11.68 11.16
N ALA A 206 -17.05 10.94 10.92
CA ALA A 206 -16.73 9.76 11.69
C ALA A 206 -16.43 10.12 13.16
N ALA A 207 -15.65 11.18 13.40
CA ALA A 207 -15.35 11.67 14.75
C ALA A 207 -16.62 12.12 15.49
N ASP A 208 -17.49 12.89 14.84
CA ASP A 208 -18.77 13.34 15.42
C ASP A 208 -19.73 12.17 15.71
N ARG A 209 -19.83 11.18 14.80
CA ARG A 209 -20.64 9.96 15.03
C ARG A 209 -20.07 9.11 16.17
N PHE A 210 -18.77 8.90 16.17
CA PHE A 210 -18.05 8.19 17.23
C PHE A 210 -18.32 8.80 18.60
N GLY A 211 -18.19 10.13 18.74
CA GLY A 211 -18.45 10.83 20.00
C GLY A 211 -19.90 10.65 20.50
N ARG A 212 -20.88 10.78 19.60
CA ARG A 212 -22.29 10.54 19.95
C ARG A 212 -22.57 9.09 20.36
N ASP A 213 -21.93 8.14 19.68
CA ASP A 213 -22.13 6.71 19.96
C ASP A 213 -21.55 6.33 21.32
N ALA A 214 -20.37 6.84 21.66
CA ALA A 214 -19.77 6.69 22.97
C ALA A 214 -20.64 7.33 24.08
N ALA A 215 -21.12 8.57 23.87
CA ALA A 215 -22.01 9.22 24.83
C ALA A 215 -23.32 8.44 25.05
N LEU A 216 -23.90 7.89 23.97
CA LEU A 216 -25.10 7.05 24.06
C LEU A 216 -24.83 5.74 24.79
N PHE A 217 -23.69 5.09 24.52
CA PHE A 217 -23.27 3.87 25.19
C PHE A 217 -23.17 4.09 26.71
N GLY A 218 -22.40 5.10 27.14
CA GLY A 218 -22.24 5.42 28.55
C GLY A 218 -23.56 5.72 29.26
N ARG A 219 -24.44 6.50 28.62
CA ARG A 219 -25.75 6.83 29.19
C ARG A 219 -26.68 5.63 29.32
N VAL A 220 -26.69 4.73 28.33
CA VAL A 220 -27.49 3.50 28.39
C VAL A 220 -26.95 2.55 29.46
N LEU A 221 -25.62 2.41 29.55
CA LEU A 221 -24.96 1.61 30.58
C LEU A 221 -25.29 2.11 31.99
N GLU A 222 -25.21 3.42 32.23
CA GLU A 222 -25.62 4.02 33.50
C GLU A 222 -27.13 3.83 33.76
N GLY A 223 -27.96 3.94 32.72
CA GLY A 223 -29.38 3.64 32.77
C GLY A 223 -29.70 2.19 33.13
N MET A 224 -28.89 1.21 32.69
CA MET A 224 -29.04 -0.19 33.10
C MET A 224 -28.67 -0.40 34.57
N ILE A 225 -27.72 0.36 35.12
CA ILE A 225 -27.27 0.25 36.52
C ILE A 225 -28.22 1.00 37.48
N LYS A 226 -28.61 2.24 37.14
CA LYS A 226 -29.35 3.15 38.05
C LYS A 226 -30.80 3.39 37.65
N GLY A 227 -31.16 3.12 36.40
CA GLY A 227 -32.42 3.49 35.76
C GLY A 227 -32.33 4.85 35.05
N ASP A 228 -32.90 4.95 33.85
CA ASP A 228 -33.06 6.22 33.11
C ASP A 228 -34.52 6.33 32.61
N PRO A 229 -35.38 7.13 33.26
CA PRO A 229 -36.76 7.34 32.85
C PRO A 229 -36.90 8.00 31.47
N ALA A 230 -35.94 8.84 31.06
CA ALA A 230 -35.99 9.54 29.78
C ALA A 230 -35.68 8.63 28.59
N LEU A 231 -34.88 7.58 28.81
CA LEU A 231 -34.60 6.54 27.82
C LEU A 231 -35.51 5.31 27.96
N ASN A 232 -36.46 5.34 28.89
CA ASN A 232 -37.32 4.20 29.24
C ASN A 232 -36.52 2.94 29.64
N ILE A 233 -35.40 3.11 30.36
CA ILE A 233 -34.55 2.01 30.82
C ILE A 233 -34.81 1.75 32.30
N LYS A 234 -35.27 0.53 32.61
CA LYS A 234 -35.47 0.07 33.99
C LYS A 234 -34.14 -0.46 34.57
N PRO A 235 -33.81 -0.15 35.83
CA PRO A 235 -32.59 -0.63 36.45
C PRO A 235 -32.60 -2.15 36.56
N VAL A 236 -31.47 -2.77 36.23
CA VAL A 236 -31.22 -4.19 36.49
C VAL A 236 -31.10 -4.41 37.99
N ARG A 237 -31.71 -5.48 38.51
CA ARG A 237 -31.79 -5.79 39.94
C ARG A 237 -30.96 -6.99 40.36
N ASP A 238 -30.58 -7.84 39.40
CA ASP A 238 -29.79 -9.03 39.67
C ASP A 238 -28.34 -8.64 40.05
N PRO A 239 -27.82 -9.08 41.22
CA PRO A 239 -26.50 -8.66 41.70
C PRO A 239 -25.35 -9.06 40.77
N GLU A 240 -25.43 -10.24 40.15
CA GLU A 240 -24.38 -10.80 39.30
C GLU A 240 -24.29 -10.03 37.98
N VAL A 241 -25.45 -9.69 37.40
CA VAL A 241 -25.52 -8.81 36.22
C VAL A 241 -25.03 -7.40 36.53
N ILE A 242 -25.35 -6.85 37.71
CA ILE A 242 -24.87 -5.52 38.13
C ILE A 242 -23.35 -5.48 38.24
N ASP A 243 -22.73 -6.52 38.79
CA ASP A 243 -21.27 -6.59 38.91
C ASP A 243 -20.60 -6.65 37.52
N LYS A 244 -21.18 -7.38 36.55
CA LYS A 244 -20.69 -7.34 35.17
C LYS A 244 -20.93 -6.00 34.48
N LEU A 245 -22.07 -5.35 34.69
CA LEU A 245 -22.31 -3.99 34.19
C LEU A 245 -21.31 -2.97 34.77
N ARG A 246 -20.86 -3.15 36.01
CA ARG A 246 -19.79 -2.32 36.61
C ARG A 246 -18.43 -2.58 35.96
N GLU A 247 -18.14 -3.83 35.60
CA GLU A 247 -16.93 -4.18 34.85
C GLU A 247 -16.93 -3.52 33.47
N VAL A 248 -18.05 -3.61 32.73
CA VAL A 248 -18.25 -2.86 31.47
C VAL A 248 -18.06 -1.36 31.70
N SER A 249 -18.60 -0.81 32.79
CA SER A 249 -18.46 0.62 33.12
C SER A 249 -17.02 1.04 33.39
N MET A 250 -16.22 0.20 34.07
CA MET A 250 -14.80 0.49 34.30
C MET A 250 -14.02 0.48 32.99
N LEU A 251 -14.19 -0.54 32.14
CA LEU A 251 -13.54 -0.60 30.83
C LEU A 251 -13.96 0.57 29.92
N PHE A 252 -15.26 0.88 29.91
CA PHE A 252 -15.79 1.94 29.07
C PHE A 252 -15.38 3.34 29.53
N THR A 253 -15.11 3.55 30.83
CA THR A 253 -14.66 4.86 31.33
C THR A 253 -13.35 5.28 30.66
N THR A 254 -12.37 4.38 30.58
CA THR A 254 -11.11 4.63 29.89
C THR A 254 -11.33 4.93 28.40
N VAL A 255 -12.20 4.15 27.73
CA VAL A 255 -12.57 4.41 26.33
C VAL A 255 -13.20 5.79 26.17
N SER A 256 -14.14 6.16 27.04
CA SER A 256 -14.83 7.46 27.02
C SER A 256 -13.88 8.64 27.26
N ASP A 257 -12.89 8.49 28.15
CA ASP A 257 -11.89 9.52 28.41
C ASP A 257 -11.02 9.76 27.16
N HIS A 258 -10.57 8.69 26.50
CA HIS A 258 -9.84 8.77 25.24
C HIS A 258 -10.69 9.30 24.09
N VAL A 259 -11.98 8.95 24.02
CA VAL A 259 -12.94 9.56 23.08
C VAL A 259 -12.97 11.08 23.26
N GLY A 260 -13.10 11.55 24.51
CA GLY A 260 -13.11 12.97 24.84
C GLY A 260 -11.84 13.68 24.40
N ALA A 261 -10.67 13.09 24.68
CA ALA A 261 -9.37 13.63 24.29
C ALA A 261 -9.18 13.69 22.77
N ILE A 262 -9.68 12.70 22.01
CA ILE A 262 -9.67 12.73 20.55
C ILE A 262 -10.55 13.85 20.01
N LEU A 263 -11.75 14.05 20.56
CA LEU A 263 -12.67 15.10 20.12
C LEU A 263 -12.12 16.50 20.42
N GLU A 264 -11.48 16.68 21.57
CA GLU A 264 -10.86 17.94 21.98
C GLU A 264 -9.74 18.36 21.03
N ARG A 265 -8.93 17.39 20.56
CA ARG A 265 -7.81 17.60 19.62
C ARG A 265 -8.17 17.43 18.14
N SER A 266 -9.43 17.17 17.84
CA SER A 266 -9.89 16.98 16.47
C SER A 266 -9.73 18.24 15.58
N PRO A 267 -9.89 19.49 16.07
CA PRO A 267 -9.63 20.67 15.26
C PRO A 267 -8.19 20.72 14.72
N GLU A 268 -7.20 20.42 15.56
CA GLU A 268 -5.79 20.38 15.17
C GLU A 268 -5.52 19.29 14.13
N LEU A 269 -6.18 18.13 14.24
CA LEU A 269 -6.09 17.07 13.24
C LEU A 269 -6.62 17.53 11.87
N PHE A 270 -7.72 18.28 11.85
CA PHE A 270 -8.26 18.85 10.59
C PHE A 270 -7.35 19.94 10.02
N GLU A 271 -6.82 20.82 10.85
CA GLU A 271 -5.85 21.85 10.42
C GLU A 271 -4.62 21.21 9.76
N VAL A 272 -4.09 20.12 10.34
CA VAL A 272 -2.97 19.37 9.75
C VAL A 272 -3.33 18.73 8.42
N GLN A 273 -4.51 18.10 8.32
CA GLN A 273 -4.95 17.48 7.07
C GLN A 273 -5.21 18.52 5.97
N GLU A 274 -5.83 19.65 6.31
CA GLU A 274 -6.05 20.76 5.39
C GLU A 274 -4.72 21.35 4.91
N ALA A 275 -3.79 21.61 5.82
CA ALA A 275 -2.47 22.10 5.47
C ALA A 275 -1.71 21.12 4.56
N ALA A 276 -1.74 19.81 4.86
CA ALA A 276 -1.10 18.79 4.03
C ALA A 276 -1.71 18.70 2.62
N ASN A 277 -3.04 18.82 2.50
CA ASN A 277 -3.73 18.85 1.21
C ASN A 277 -3.38 20.11 0.41
N THR A 278 -3.32 21.28 1.07
CA THR A 278 -2.89 22.53 0.44
C THR A 278 -1.44 22.45 -0.04
N ILE A 279 -0.53 21.90 0.78
CA ILE A 279 0.88 21.65 0.40
C ILE A 279 0.95 20.75 -0.83
N SER A 280 0.12 19.70 -0.89
CA SER A 280 0.07 18.80 -2.05
C SER A 280 -0.41 19.53 -3.30
N ALA A 281 -1.51 20.28 -3.20
CA ALA A 281 -2.10 21.03 -4.32
C ALA A 281 -1.17 22.15 -4.85
N GLU A 282 -0.44 22.83 -3.97
CA GLU A 282 0.48 23.91 -4.35
C GLU A 282 1.88 23.41 -4.76
N SER A 283 2.18 22.12 -4.54
CA SER A 283 3.52 21.55 -4.78
C SER A 283 3.96 21.64 -6.25
N ASP A 284 3.02 21.50 -7.18
CA ASP A 284 3.26 21.61 -8.62
C ASP A 284 3.59 23.06 -9.01
N HIS A 285 2.91 24.04 -8.42
CA HIS A 285 3.19 25.46 -8.67
C HIS A 285 4.57 25.86 -8.11
N LEU A 286 4.93 25.35 -6.93
CA LEU A 286 6.25 25.55 -6.35
C LEU A 286 7.35 24.86 -7.19
N LEU A 287 7.09 23.65 -7.71
CA LEU A 287 7.99 22.95 -8.63
C LEU A 287 8.20 23.74 -9.94
N GLU A 288 7.14 24.28 -10.51
CA GLU A 288 7.21 25.11 -11.72
C GLU A 288 8.02 26.38 -11.47
N THR A 289 7.79 27.05 -10.33
CA THR A 289 8.54 28.26 -9.94
C THR A 289 10.02 27.94 -9.67
N ALA A 290 10.33 26.79 -9.06
CA ALA A 290 11.69 26.29 -8.91
C ALA A 290 12.35 25.98 -10.26
N GLY A 291 11.59 25.42 -11.21
CA GLY A 291 12.02 25.21 -12.59
C GLY A 291 12.32 26.52 -13.33
N ALA A 292 11.49 27.54 -13.14
CA ALA A 292 11.70 28.87 -13.71
C ALA A 292 12.95 29.56 -13.10
N LEU A 293 13.19 29.40 -11.80
CA LEU A 293 14.40 29.86 -11.13
C LEU A 293 15.66 29.17 -11.70
N LEU A 294 15.61 27.84 -11.87
CA LEU A 294 16.70 27.09 -12.49
C LEU A 294 16.96 27.57 -13.92
N ALA A 295 15.90 27.78 -14.72
CA ALA A 295 16.01 28.30 -16.08
C ALA A 295 16.58 29.74 -16.13
N ALA A 296 16.23 30.58 -15.16
CA ALA A 296 16.79 31.92 -15.04
C ALA A 296 18.29 31.87 -14.68
N ILE A 297 18.71 30.97 -13.79
CA ILE A 297 20.12 30.76 -13.44
C ILE A 297 20.92 30.24 -14.64
N THR A 298 20.40 29.26 -15.38
CA THR A 298 21.08 28.74 -16.57
C THR A 298 21.17 29.79 -17.68
N SER A 299 20.10 30.55 -17.93
CA SER A 299 20.09 31.64 -18.91
C SER A 299 21.05 32.78 -18.53
N ALA A 300 21.14 33.12 -17.25
CA ALA A 300 22.10 34.11 -16.74
C ALA A 300 23.56 33.63 -16.91
N ALA A 301 23.82 32.33 -16.82
CA ALA A 301 25.14 31.75 -17.08
C ALA A 301 25.52 31.86 -18.58
N GLU A 302 24.58 31.63 -19.49
CA GLU A 302 24.81 31.66 -20.96
C GLU A 302 24.97 33.08 -21.54
N SER A 303 24.34 34.08 -20.94
CA SER A 303 24.26 35.46 -21.44
C SER A 303 25.43 36.37 -21.00
N ARG A 304 26.47 35.83 -20.35
CA ARG A 304 27.58 36.63 -19.82
C ARG A 304 28.44 37.27 -20.93
N PRO A 305 28.88 38.54 -20.74
CA PRO A 305 29.62 39.30 -21.74
C PRO A 305 31.08 38.87 -21.90
N VAL A 306 31.63 38.04 -21.00
CA VAL A 306 33.01 37.53 -21.07
C VAL A 306 32.96 36.01 -21.30
N LYS A 307 33.29 35.57 -22.51
CA LYS A 307 33.33 34.16 -22.91
C LYS A 307 34.76 33.64 -22.97
N VAL A 308 34.93 32.32 -22.86
CA VAL A 308 36.23 31.61 -22.96
C VAL A 308 37.02 32.02 -24.22
N TRP A 309 36.33 32.29 -25.33
CA TRP A 309 36.98 32.65 -26.60
C TRP A 309 37.74 33.99 -26.56
N TYR A 310 37.43 34.91 -25.64
CA TYR A 310 38.25 36.11 -25.46
C TYR A 310 39.66 35.78 -24.97
N GLY A 311 39.81 34.73 -24.15
CA GLY A 311 41.12 34.22 -23.73
C GLY A 311 41.93 33.71 -24.92
N TYR A 312 41.29 32.97 -25.83
CA TYR A 312 41.92 32.50 -27.06
C TYR A 312 42.30 33.65 -28.03
N VAL A 313 41.48 34.71 -28.11
CA VAL A 313 41.83 35.90 -28.93
C VAL A 313 43.01 36.66 -28.32
N LEU A 314 43.06 36.82 -27.00
CA LEU A 314 44.21 37.43 -26.31
C LEU A 314 45.48 36.59 -26.46
N LEU A 315 45.37 35.26 -26.47
CA LEU A 315 46.47 34.34 -26.74
C LEU A 315 47.06 34.56 -28.14
N VAL A 316 46.21 34.64 -29.17
CA VAL A 316 46.64 34.90 -30.55
C VAL A 316 47.31 36.28 -30.67
N LEU A 317 46.77 37.30 -30.01
CA LEU A 317 47.36 38.65 -29.98
C LEU A 317 48.71 38.69 -29.23
N ALA A 318 48.85 37.94 -28.14
CA ALA A 318 50.11 37.82 -27.40
C ALA A 318 51.19 37.11 -28.23
N ILE A 319 50.82 36.05 -28.95
CA ILE A 319 51.70 35.34 -29.87
C ILE A 319 52.12 36.24 -31.03
N LEU A 320 51.21 37.03 -31.60
CA LEU A 320 51.51 38.02 -32.65
C LEU A 320 52.45 39.13 -32.14
N ALA A 321 52.26 39.61 -30.90
CA ALA A 321 53.14 40.60 -30.28
C ALA A 321 54.55 40.02 -30.03
N LEU A 322 54.65 38.78 -29.56
CA LEU A 322 55.93 38.08 -29.36
C LEU A 322 56.63 37.78 -30.70
N ALA A 323 55.88 37.45 -31.75
CA ALA A 323 56.42 37.26 -33.10
C ALA A 323 56.96 38.58 -33.70
N LEU A 324 56.28 39.71 -33.47
CA LEU A 324 56.76 41.05 -33.87
C LEU A 324 58.02 41.49 -33.12
N VAL A 325 58.10 41.18 -31.82
CA VAL A 325 59.32 41.40 -31.00
C VAL A 325 60.48 40.53 -31.49
N GLY A 326 60.22 39.26 -31.81
CA GLY A 326 61.21 38.34 -32.37
C GLY A 326 61.72 38.80 -33.74
N TRP A 327 60.85 39.36 -34.58
CA TRP A 327 61.21 39.91 -35.90
C TRP A 327 62.10 41.16 -35.79
N GLU A 328 61.84 42.06 -34.83
CA GLU A 328 62.71 43.23 -34.55
C GLU A 328 64.05 42.81 -33.90
N PHE A 329 64.05 41.81 -33.02
CA PHE A 329 65.28 41.26 -32.41
C PHE A 329 66.19 40.58 -33.44
N LEU A 330 65.61 39.95 -34.47
CA LEU A 330 66.33 39.31 -35.57
C LEU A 330 66.97 40.33 -36.55
N GLN A 331 66.56 41.60 -36.55
CA GLN A 331 67.24 42.67 -37.28
C GLN A 331 68.36 43.37 -36.49
N ASP A 332 68.30 43.40 -35.15
CA ASP A 332 69.33 44.00 -34.29
C ASP A 332 70.42 43.00 -33.83
N ALA A 333 70.12 41.69 -33.84
CA ALA A 333 71.09 40.62 -33.62
C ALA A 333 72.12 40.47 -34.76
N ARG A 334 71.90 41.11 -35.93
CA ARG A 334 72.86 41.13 -37.05
C ARG A 334 73.92 42.24 -36.94
N ARG A 335 73.90 43.08 -35.90
CA ARG A 335 74.84 44.23 -35.73
C ARG A 335 75.87 44.09 -34.62
N ARG A 336 75.87 43.02 -33.82
CA ARG A 336 76.95 42.72 -32.83
C ARG A 336 77.87 41.58 -33.30
N GLN A 337 78.49 41.76 -34.46
CA GLN A 337 79.43 40.81 -35.02
C GLN A 337 80.73 41.51 -35.43
N ARG A 338 81.57 41.97 -34.47
CA ARG A 338 82.97 42.41 -34.73
C ARG A 338 83.94 42.27 -33.54
N ALA A 339 83.75 41.29 -32.67
CA ALA A 339 84.76 40.95 -31.65
C ALA A 339 84.65 39.48 -31.19
N ALA A 340 85.01 38.53 -32.06
CA ALA A 340 85.49 37.18 -31.72
C ALA A 340 85.79 36.36 -33.00
N GLU A 341 86.50 36.93 -33.98
CA GLU A 341 86.86 36.23 -35.23
C GLU A 341 88.04 35.25 -35.10
N GLU A 342 88.65 35.11 -33.91
CA GLU A 342 89.73 34.12 -33.67
C GLU A 342 89.28 32.89 -32.85
N GLN A 343 88.07 32.88 -32.28
CA GLN A 343 87.48 31.71 -31.61
C GLN A 343 86.63 30.85 -32.58
N ASN A 344 86.19 31.45 -33.70
CA ASN A 344 85.25 30.85 -34.66
C ASN A 344 85.84 29.68 -35.45
N LYS A 345 87.15 29.63 -35.71
CA LYS A 345 87.77 28.51 -36.47
C LYS A 345 87.86 27.21 -35.68
N ARG A 346 88.10 27.25 -34.36
CA ARG A 346 88.09 26.05 -33.50
C ARG A 346 86.67 25.60 -33.16
N ASN A 347 85.76 26.56 -32.95
CA ASN A 347 84.34 26.26 -32.74
C ASN A 347 83.67 25.72 -34.02
N GLN A 348 84.06 26.15 -35.23
CA GLN A 348 83.51 25.62 -36.48
C GLN A 348 83.85 24.13 -36.69
N GLU A 349 85.06 23.69 -36.38
CA GLU A 349 85.42 22.26 -36.47
C GLU A 349 84.70 21.41 -35.41
N ALA A 350 84.60 21.91 -34.16
CA ALA A 350 83.88 21.23 -33.08
C ALA A 350 82.36 21.18 -33.32
N ILE A 351 81.75 22.25 -33.84
CA ILE A 351 80.32 22.30 -34.20
C ILE A 351 80.03 21.44 -35.43
N LEU A 352 80.91 21.37 -36.43
CA LEU A 352 80.72 20.49 -37.59
C LEU A 352 80.79 19.02 -37.19
N ARG A 353 81.68 18.63 -36.26
CA ARG A 353 81.69 17.28 -35.68
C ARG A 353 80.44 16.98 -34.89
N LEU A 354 80.01 17.91 -34.03
CA LEU A 354 78.76 17.75 -33.27
C LEU A 354 77.54 17.64 -34.19
N LEU A 355 77.48 18.45 -35.26
CA LEU A 355 76.43 18.38 -36.29
C LEU A 355 76.43 17.05 -37.05
N ASP A 356 77.61 16.50 -37.34
CA ASP A 356 77.77 15.19 -38.00
C ASP A 356 77.34 14.05 -37.05
N GLU A 357 77.77 14.09 -35.78
CA GLU A 357 77.40 13.12 -34.74
C GLU A 357 75.90 13.10 -34.43
N ILE A 358 75.21 14.24 -34.53
CA ILE A 358 73.76 14.36 -34.29
C ILE A 358 72.93 14.38 -35.58
N SER A 359 73.55 14.26 -36.76
CA SER A 359 72.82 14.35 -38.05
C SER A 359 71.72 13.29 -38.14
N ASN A 360 71.99 12.09 -37.64
CA ASN A 360 71.04 10.97 -37.66
C ASN A 360 69.95 11.10 -36.57
N LEU A 361 70.14 11.97 -35.57
CA LEU A 361 69.11 12.25 -34.55
C LEU A 361 67.87 12.89 -35.19
N ALA A 362 68.06 13.74 -36.20
CA ALA A 362 66.96 14.38 -36.94
C ALA A 362 66.11 13.37 -37.73
N GLU A 363 66.66 12.20 -38.04
CA GLU A 363 65.97 11.09 -38.71
C GLU A 363 65.32 10.12 -37.70
N GLY A 364 65.37 10.42 -36.40
CA GLY A 364 64.79 9.59 -35.33
C GLY A 364 65.73 8.52 -34.79
N ASP A 365 67.01 8.52 -35.16
CA ASP A 365 67.97 7.58 -34.59
C ASP A 365 68.38 8.01 -33.18
N LEU A 366 67.76 7.41 -32.17
CA LEU A 366 68.11 7.65 -30.77
C LEU A 366 69.26 6.76 -30.31
N THR A 367 69.90 5.94 -31.16
CA THR A 367 71.09 5.15 -30.78
C THR A 367 72.37 5.99 -30.75
N VAL A 368 72.34 7.17 -31.37
CA VAL A 368 73.49 8.08 -31.45
C VAL A 368 73.86 8.67 -30.09
N HIS A 369 75.15 8.99 -29.94
CA HIS A 369 75.69 9.63 -28.75
C HIS A 369 76.75 10.64 -29.18
N ALA A 370 76.61 11.89 -28.74
CA ALA A 370 77.58 12.94 -29.04
C ALA A 370 78.79 12.81 -28.11
N THR A 371 80.00 12.94 -28.64
CA THR A 371 81.23 12.81 -27.88
C THR A 371 81.43 14.04 -26.98
N VAL A 372 81.45 13.86 -25.66
CA VAL A 372 81.69 14.97 -24.71
C VAL A 372 83.19 15.28 -24.64
N THR A 373 83.59 16.42 -25.16
CA THR A 373 84.97 16.94 -25.15
C THR A 373 85.13 18.08 -24.13
N GLU A 374 86.36 18.45 -23.74
CA GLU A 374 86.63 19.60 -22.83
C GLU A 374 86.46 20.98 -23.51
N ASP A 375 86.02 21.03 -24.76
CA ASP A 375 85.82 22.27 -25.50
C ASP A 375 84.42 22.88 -25.29
N ILE A 376 84.13 24.01 -25.95
CA ILE A 376 82.87 24.76 -25.79
C ILE A 376 81.64 23.95 -26.23
N THR A 377 81.81 22.94 -27.08
CA THR A 377 80.72 22.06 -27.51
C THR A 377 80.47 20.90 -26.54
N GLY A 378 81.37 20.60 -25.60
CA GLY A 378 81.19 19.55 -24.60
C GLY A 378 79.93 19.70 -23.75
N ALA A 379 79.64 20.91 -23.25
CA ALA A 379 78.42 21.18 -22.49
C ALA A 379 77.14 21.08 -23.35
N ILE A 380 77.25 21.32 -24.66
CA ILE A 380 76.15 21.19 -25.62
C ILE A 380 75.94 19.70 -25.96
N ALA A 381 77.02 18.94 -26.18
CA ALA A 381 76.98 17.50 -26.38
C ALA A 381 76.37 16.78 -25.17
N ASP A 382 76.74 17.18 -23.94
CA ASP A 382 76.16 16.66 -22.70
C ASP A 382 74.66 16.97 -22.59
N SER A 383 74.25 18.20 -22.90
CA SER A 383 72.83 18.59 -22.92
C SER A 383 72.02 17.86 -24.00
N ILE A 384 72.63 17.58 -25.17
CA ILE A 384 72.02 16.80 -26.24
C ILE A 384 71.90 15.33 -25.82
N ASN A 385 72.94 14.74 -25.22
CA ASN A 385 72.88 13.37 -24.70
C ASN A 385 71.81 13.23 -23.62
N TYR A 386 71.69 14.19 -22.70
CA TYR A 386 70.61 14.24 -21.72
C TYR A 386 69.23 14.30 -22.40
N ALA A 387 69.08 15.11 -23.46
CA ALA A 387 67.84 15.18 -24.23
C ALA A 387 67.55 13.88 -25.00
N ILE A 388 68.57 13.22 -25.57
CA ILE A 388 68.44 11.90 -26.21
C ILE A 388 68.00 10.86 -25.18
N ASP A 389 68.60 10.82 -23.99
CA ASP A 389 68.21 9.89 -22.92
C ASP A 389 66.79 10.16 -22.40
N ALA A 390 66.40 11.43 -22.27
CA ALA A 390 65.03 11.81 -21.93
C ALA A 390 64.03 11.40 -23.03
N LEU A 391 64.40 11.55 -24.32
CA LEU A 391 63.60 11.10 -25.46
C LEU A 391 63.52 9.57 -25.55
N ARG A 392 64.61 8.85 -25.28
CA ARG A 392 64.64 7.38 -25.18
C ARG A 392 63.65 6.90 -24.11
N SER A 393 63.76 7.47 -22.90
CA SER A 393 62.85 7.16 -21.80
C SER A 393 61.40 7.46 -22.19
N LEU A 394 61.14 8.61 -22.82
CA LEU A 394 59.80 8.99 -23.25
C LEU A 394 59.24 8.03 -24.30
N VAL A 395 60.01 7.70 -25.34
CA VAL A 395 59.59 6.77 -26.41
C VAL A 395 59.35 5.36 -25.85
N ALA A 396 60.23 4.88 -24.96
CA ALA A 396 60.05 3.59 -24.28
C ALA A 396 58.77 3.57 -23.42
N THR A 397 58.55 4.59 -22.59
CA THR A 397 57.34 4.72 -21.78
C THR A 397 56.09 4.82 -22.65
N ILE A 398 56.12 5.56 -23.77
CA ILE A 398 55.00 5.65 -24.71
C ILE A 398 54.69 4.28 -25.31
N ASN A 399 55.70 3.53 -25.77
CA ASN A 399 55.49 2.21 -26.35
C ASN A 399 54.87 1.23 -25.33
N GLU A 400 55.43 1.17 -24.12
CA GLU A 400 54.91 0.34 -23.02
C GLU A 400 53.46 0.73 -22.67
N THR A 401 53.20 2.03 -22.50
CA THR A 401 51.86 2.53 -22.16
C THR A 401 50.86 2.25 -23.28
N SER A 402 51.25 2.40 -24.55
CA SER A 402 50.40 2.05 -25.70
C SER A 402 50.02 0.57 -25.73
N VAL A 403 50.95 -0.33 -25.39
CA VAL A 403 50.67 -1.77 -25.30
C VAL A 403 49.68 -2.04 -24.18
N GLN A 404 49.91 -1.47 -22.99
CA GLN A 404 49.01 -1.63 -21.84
C GLN A 404 47.60 -1.10 -22.15
N VAL A 405 47.50 0.08 -22.77
CA VAL A 405 46.22 0.68 -23.18
C VAL A 405 45.51 -0.18 -24.22
N SER A 406 46.23 -0.69 -25.23
CA SER A 406 45.65 -1.56 -26.26
C SER A 406 45.10 -2.87 -25.67
N SER A 407 45.84 -3.51 -24.76
CA SER A 407 45.39 -4.73 -24.07
C SER A 407 44.17 -4.47 -23.18
N ALA A 408 44.20 -3.41 -22.36
CA ALA A 408 43.07 -3.03 -21.51
C ALA A 408 41.82 -2.68 -22.35
N ALA A 409 42.01 -2.04 -23.50
CA ALA A 409 40.93 -1.74 -24.43
C ALA A 409 40.32 -3.03 -25.01
N GLN A 410 41.13 -3.99 -25.46
CA GLN A 410 40.62 -5.27 -25.98
C GLN A 410 39.84 -6.06 -24.91
N GLU A 411 40.33 -6.10 -23.68
CA GLU A 411 39.63 -6.76 -22.56
C GLU A 411 38.29 -6.07 -22.23
N THR A 412 38.29 -4.74 -22.21
CA THR A 412 37.07 -3.95 -21.98
C THR A 412 36.07 -4.14 -23.11
N GLN A 413 36.52 -4.21 -24.36
CA GLN A 413 35.66 -4.47 -25.52
C GLN A 413 35.00 -5.84 -25.44
N ALA A 414 35.77 -6.89 -25.09
CA ALA A 414 35.23 -8.24 -24.91
C ALA A 414 34.18 -8.28 -23.79
N THR A 415 34.46 -7.60 -22.67
CA THR A 415 33.52 -7.48 -21.55
C THR A 415 32.23 -6.77 -21.96
N ALA A 416 32.32 -5.69 -22.73
CA ALA A 416 31.16 -4.98 -23.26
C ALA A 416 30.34 -5.88 -24.19
N MET A 417 30.98 -6.61 -25.11
CA MET A 417 30.25 -7.55 -25.99
C MET A 417 29.51 -8.64 -25.21
N HIS A 418 30.14 -9.22 -24.18
CA HIS A 418 29.48 -10.19 -23.29
C HIS A 418 28.30 -9.59 -22.53
N LEU A 419 28.41 -8.34 -22.07
CA LEU A 419 27.31 -7.66 -21.38
C LEU A 419 26.14 -7.36 -22.34
N ALA A 420 26.42 -7.05 -23.60
CA ALA A 420 25.38 -6.86 -24.62
C ALA A 420 24.63 -8.19 -24.90
N GLU A 421 25.35 -9.30 -25.02
CA GLU A 421 24.76 -10.64 -25.16
C GLU A 421 23.92 -11.04 -23.93
N ALA A 422 24.43 -10.80 -22.72
CA ALA A 422 23.69 -11.05 -21.49
C ALA A 422 22.41 -10.20 -21.40
N SER A 423 22.46 -8.94 -21.88
CA SER A 423 21.30 -8.06 -21.94
C SER A 423 20.24 -8.57 -22.93
N ASP A 424 20.63 -9.13 -24.07
CA ASP A 424 19.70 -9.76 -25.02
C ASP A 424 18.99 -10.98 -24.39
N HIS A 425 19.75 -11.84 -23.71
CA HIS A 425 19.17 -12.95 -22.96
C HIS A 425 18.21 -12.47 -21.87
N GLN A 426 18.56 -11.41 -21.15
CA GLN A 426 17.69 -10.80 -20.15
C GLN A 426 16.38 -10.28 -20.76
N ALA A 427 16.43 -9.63 -21.93
CA ALA A 427 15.23 -9.19 -22.65
C ALA A 427 14.29 -10.35 -23.02
N GLN A 428 14.85 -11.49 -23.44
CA GLN A 428 14.05 -12.69 -23.72
C GLN A 428 13.37 -13.23 -22.45
N GLN A 429 14.08 -13.25 -21.31
CA GLN A 429 13.51 -13.67 -20.03
C GLN A 429 12.39 -12.72 -19.56
N ILE A 430 12.57 -11.42 -19.73
CA ILE A 430 11.54 -10.42 -19.41
C ILE A 430 10.29 -10.64 -20.27
N THR A 431 10.46 -10.90 -21.57
CA THR A 431 9.34 -11.21 -22.47
C THR A 431 8.57 -12.44 -22.00
N ALA A 432 9.27 -13.51 -21.60
CA ALA A 432 8.65 -14.72 -21.07
C ALA A 432 7.92 -14.46 -19.73
N ALA A 433 8.53 -13.67 -18.83
CA ALA A 433 7.91 -13.27 -17.56
C ALA A 433 6.63 -12.45 -17.80
N SER A 434 6.67 -11.46 -18.71
CA SER A 434 5.51 -10.66 -19.10
C SER A 434 4.37 -11.51 -19.66
N ALA A 435 4.68 -12.54 -20.47
CA ALA A 435 3.68 -13.48 -20.96
C ALA A 435 3.02 -14.27 -19.82
N ALA A 436 3.80 -14.77 -18.86
CA ALA A 436 3.28 -15.48 -17.69
C ALA A 436 2.41 -14.58 -16.80
N ILE A 437 2.76 -13.30 -16.65
CA ILE A 437 1.96 -12.31 -15.91
C ILE A 437 0.63 -12.04 -16.62
N ASN A 438 0.61 -11.96 -17.95
CA ASN A 438 -0.63 -11.84 -18.71
C ASN A 438 -1.53 -13.07 -18.54
N GLU A 439 -0.97 -14.28 -18.57
CA GLU A 439 -1.72 -15.51 -18.29
C GLU A 439 -2.28 -15.52 -16.86
N MET A 440 -1.50 -15.03 -15.89
CA MET A 440 -1.96 -14.85 -14.51
C MET A 440 -3.15 -13.87 -14.43
N ALA A 441 -3.13 -12.77 -15.17
CA ALA A 441 -4.24 -11.82 -15.21
C ALA A 441 -5.54 -12.46 -15.75
N VAL A 442 -5.43 -13.30 -16.79
CA VAL A 442 -6.58 -14.08 -17.30
C VAL A 442 -7.09 -15.07 -16.25
N SER A 443 -6.19 -15.75 -15.55
CA SER A 443 -6.55 -16.69 -14.48
C SER A 443 -7.27 -15.98 -13.32
N ILE A 444 -6.78 -14.81 -12.92
CA ILE A 444 -7.38 -13.96 -11.88
C ILE A 444 -8.80 -13.54 -12.27
N ASP A 445 -9.03 -13.10 -13.53
CA ASP A 445 -10.38 -12.78 -14.02
C ASP A 445 -11.31 -13.99 -13.98
N GLN A 446 -10.83 -15.18 -14.34
CA GLN A 446 -11.62 -16.40 -14.27
C GLN A 446 -11.97 -16.79 -12.83
N VAL A 447 -11.02 -16.69 -11.90
CA VAL A 447 -11.29 -16.96 -10.48
C VAL A 447 -12.29 -15.94 -9.92
N SER A 448 -12.20 -14.68 -10.32
CA SER A 448 -13.18 -13.64 -9.95
C SER A 448 -14.59 -14.00 -10.39
N LYS A 449 -14.77 -14.45 -11.64
CA LYS A 449 -16.07 -14.90 -12.15
C LYS A 449 -16.60 -16.13 -11.41
N ASN A 450 -15.74 -17.12 -11.17
CA ASN A 450 -16.11 -18.33 -10.44
C ASN A 450 -16.53 -18.01 -9.00
N ALA A 451 -15.84 -17.08 -8.34
CA ALA A 451 -16.22 -16.60 -7.00
C ALA A 451 -17.61 -15.94 -7.03
N GLN A 452 -17.88 -15.07 -8.00
CA GLN A 452 -19.19 -14.42 -8.12
C GLN A 452 -20.33 -15.43 -8.32
N GLU A 453 -20.16 -16.41 -9.22
CA GLU A 453 -21.13 -17.48 -9.44
C GLU A 453 -21.34 -18.36 -8.18
N SER A 454 -20.25 -18.62 -7.45
CA SER A 454 -20.31 -19.38 -6.19
C SER A 454 -21.08 -18.62 -5.11
N THR A 455 -20.92 -17.29 -5.02
CA THR A 455 -21.69 -16.45 -4.08
C THR A 455 -23.18 -16.50 -4.39
N GLU A 456 -23.56 -16.37 -5.66
CA GLU A 456 -24.97 -16.46 -6.08
C GLU A 456 -25.56 -17.84 -5.73
N THR A 457 -24.79 -18.90 -5.96
CA THR A 457 -25.20 -20.27 -5.62
C THR A 457 -25.36 -20.46 -4.11
N ALA A 458 -24.43 -19.94 -3.30
CA ALA A 458 -24.50 -20.00 -1.84
C ALA A 458 -25.71 -19.23 -1.30
N GLN A 459 -25.98 -18.03 -1.82
CA GLN A 459 -27.16 -17.24 -1.45
C GLN A 459 -28.47 -17.96 -1.79
N LYS A 460 -28.53 -18.61 -2.96
CA LYS A 460 -29.68 -19.41 -3.36
C LYS A 460 -29.87 -20.63 -2.45
N SER A 461 -28.79 -21.26 -2.00
CA SER A 461 -28.85 -22.35 -1.02
C SER A 461 -29.41 -21.88 0.33
N VAL A 462 -29.02 -20.69 0.81
CA VAL A 462 -29.59 -20.07 2.02
C VAL A 462 -31.10 -19.87 1.87
N GLU A 463 -31.56 -19.32 0.74
CA GLU A 463 -32.98 -19.10 0.48
C GLU A 463 -33.78 -20.42 0.46
N VAL A 464 -33.27 -21.44 -0.23
CA VAL A 464 -33.91 -22.76 -0.32
C VAL A 464 -33.94 -23.45 1.05
N ALA A 465 -32.85 -23.39 1.81
CA ALA A 465 -32.77 -23.97 3.15
C ALA A 465 -33.77 -23.29 4.12
N HIS A 466 -33.81 -21.95 4.10
CA HIS A 466 -34.76 -21.19 4.91
C HIS A 466 -36.21 -21.53 4.55
N SER A 467 -36.56 -21.55 3.25
CA SER A 467 -37.93 -21.90 2.81
C SER A 467 -38.29 -23.36 3.16
N GLY A 468 -37.32 -24.28 3.06
CA GLY A 468 -37.46 -25.65 3.52
C GLY A 468 -37.76 -25.72 5.02
N ALA A 469 -36.98 -25.02 5.84
CA ALA A 469 -37.14 -25.00 7.29
C ALA A 469 -38.50 -24.42 7.70
N GLU A 470 -38.99 -23.41 6.99
CA GLU A 470 -40.35 -22.87 7.21
C GLU A 470 -41.44 -23.91 6.88
N THR A 471 -41.28 -24.62 5.75
CA THR A 471 -42.21 -25.69 5.35
C THR A 471 -42.25 -26.81 6.39
N VAL A 472 -41.09 -27.19 6.92
CA VAL A 472 -40.99 -28.18 8.01
C VAL A 472 -41.66 -27.68 9.29
N ARG A 473 -41.43 -26.43 9.71
CA ARG A 473 -42.12 -25.83 10.88
C ARG A 473 -43.64 -25.87 10.73
N ARG A 474 -44.16 -25.59 9.54
CA ARG A 474 -45.59 -25.71 9.24
C ARG A 474 -46.09 -27.15 9.35
N THR A 475 -45.30 -28.13 8.89
CA THR A 475 -45.62 -29.57 9.05
C THR A 475 -45.68 -29.98 10.52
N ILE A 476 -44.72 -29.54 11.35
CA ILE A 476 -44.70 -29.81 12.80
C ILE A 476 -45.97 -29.24 13.45
N SER A 477 -46.32 -27.99 13.14
CA SER A 477 -47.57 -27.38 13.62
C SER A 477 -48.82 -28.16 13.17
N GLY A 478 -48.82 -28.70 11.95
CA GLY A 478 -49.91 -29.56 11.46
C GLY A 478 -50.02 -30.88 12.24
N MET A 479 -48.89 -31.50 12.58
CA MET A 479 -48.85 -32.71 13.41
C MET A 479 -49.36 -32.45 14.83
N GLU A 480 -49.05 -31.29 15.40
CA GLU A 480 -49.57 -30.84 16.68
C GLU A 480 -51.11 -30.76 16.68
N SER A 481 -51.68 -30.11 15.65
CA SER A 481 -53.14 -30.01 15.48
C SER A 481 -53.80 -31.39 15.28
N ILE A 482 -53.17 -32.29 14.51
CA ILE A 482 -53.66 -33.67 14.35
C ILE A 482 -53.67 -34.39 15.70
N ARG A 483 -52.61 -34.23 16.51
CA ARG A 483 -52.53 -34.84 17.84
C ARG A 483 -53.65 -34.36 18.76
N GLU A 484 -53.92 -33.06 18.79
CA GLU A 484 -55.03 -32.48 19.56
C GLU A 484 -56.39 -33.05 19.12
N GLN A 485 -56.63 -33.13 17.80
CA GLN A 485 -57.87 -33.66 17.25
C GLN A 485 -58.07 -35.15 17.59
N ILE A 486 -57.00 -35.95 17.57
CA ILE A 486 -57.02 -37.36 17.99
C ILE A 486 -57.36 -37.47 19.48
N GLN A 487 -56.74 -36.66 20.34
CA GLN A 487 -57.04 -36.65 21.78
C GLN A 487 -58.48 -36.26 22.07
N GLU A 488 -59.03 -35.26 21.37
CA GLU A 488 -60.43 -34.87 21.51
C GLU A 488 -61.37 -36.01 21.06
N THR A 489 -61.05 -36.67 19.96
CA THR A 489 -61.83 -37.79 19.44
C THR A 489 -61.78 -38.98 20.38
N SER A 490 -60.61 -39.30 20.94
CA SER A 490 -60.44 -40.35 21.96
C SER A 490 -61.30 -40.08 23.21
N LYS A 491 -61.35 -38.82 23.69
CA LYS A 491 -62.26 -38.42 24.79
C LYS A 491 -63.74 -38.64 24.45
N ARG A 492 -64.14 -38.35 23.21
CA ARG A 492 -65.53 -38.56 22.75
C ARG A 492 -65.88 -40.06 22.69
N ILE A 493 -64.97 -40.89 22.17
CA ILE A 493 -65.16 -42.35 22.10
C ILE A 493 -65.17 -42.96 23.51
N LYS A 494 -64.32 -42.50 24.42
CA LYS A 494 -64.31 -42.98 25.80
C LYS A 494 -65.63 -42.72 26.51
N ARG A 495 -66.20 -41.51 26.36
CA ARG A 495 -67.55 -41.19 26.86
C ARG A 495 -68.63 -42.07 26.21
N LEU A 496 -68.50 -42.39 24.92
CA LEU A 496 -69.42 -43.32 24.25
C LEU A 496 -69.34 -44.71 24.87
N GLY A 497 -68.12 -45.21 25.16
CA GLY A 497 -67.91 -46.48 25.86
C GLY A 497 -68.52 -46.49 27.26
N GLU A 498 -68.36 -45.40 28.02
CA GLU A 498 -68.99 -45.21 29.35
C GLU A 498 -70.53 -45.23 29.23
N SER A 499 -71.12 -44.49 28.29
CA SER A 499 -72.56 -44.52 28.03
C SER A 499 -73.06 -45.90 27.57
N SER A 500 -72.29 -46.62 26.76
CA SER A 500 -72.62 -47.99 26.36
C SER A 500 -72.55 -48.96 27.53
N GLN A 501 -71.68 -48.75 28.52
CA GLN A 501 -71.68 -49.52 29.76
C GLN A 501 -72.95 -49.27 30.57
N GLU A 502 -73.33 -48.00 30.77
CA GLU A 502 -74.58 -47.64 31.46
C GLU A 502 -75.82 -48.26 30.78
N ILE A 503 -75.86 -48.26 29.45
CA ILE A 503 -76.94 -48.92 28.69
C ILE A 503 -76.91 -50.44 28.93
N GLY A 504 -75.72 -51.06 28.97
CA GLY A 504 -75.56 -52.48 29.28
C GLY A 504 -76.18 -52.85 30.63
N ASP A 505 -75.85 -52.08 31.67
CA ASP A 505 -76.37 -52.29 33.03
C ASP A 505 -77.91 -52.15 33.08
N ILE A 506 -78.47 -51.20 32.31
CA ILE A 506 -79.93 -51.03 32.18
C ILE A 506 -80.57 -52.23 31.45
N VAL A 507 -79.94 -52.72 30.38
CA VAL A 507 -80.46 -53.86 29.60
C VAL A 507 -80.46 -55.14 30.44
N GLU A 508 -79.43 -55.36 31.26
CA GLU A 508 -79.36 -56.46 32.23
C GLU A 508 -80.54 -56.37 33.22
N LEU A 509 -80.77 -55.19 33.82
CA LEU A 509 -81.91 -54.96 34.72
C LEU A 509 -83.26 -55.21 34.03
N ILE A 510 -83.43 -54.80 32.77
CA ILE A 510 -84.68 -55.05 32.03
C ILE A 510 -84.86 -56.54 31.75
N ASN A 511 -83.78 -57.27 31.42
CA ASN A 511 -83.84 -58.72 31.26
C ASN A 511 -84.25 -59.40 32.59
N ASP A 512 -83.69 -58.98 33.72
CA ASP A 512 -84.09 -59.46 35.05
C ASP A 512 -85.56 -59.19 35.35
N ILE A 513 -86.06 -57.99 35.02
CA ILE A 513 -87.49 -57.64 35.17
C ILE A 513 -88.36 -58.50 34.25
N ALA A 514 -87.93 -58.75 33.01
CA ALA A 514 -88.65 -59.61 32.08
C ALA A 514 -88.72 -61.06 32.59
N ASP A 515 -87.62 -61.59 33.11
CA ASP A 515 -87.56 -62.93 33.73
C ASP A 515 -88.44 -63.02 34.99
N GLN A 516 -88.41 -62.00 35.87
CA GLN A 516 -89.31 -61.91 37.02
C GLN A 516 -90.78 -61.84 36.59
N THR A 517 -91.08 -61.05 35.55
CA THR A 517 -92.45 -60.91 35.00
C THR A 517 -92.93 -62.22 34.40
N ASN A 518 -92.05 -62.96 33.72
CA ASN A 518 -92.32 -64.29 33.19
C ASN A 518 -92.67 -65.28 34.31
N ILE A 519 -91.91 -65.28 35.40
CA ILE A 519 -92.18 -66.11 36.60
C ILE A 519 -93.50 -65.71 37.27
N LEU A 520 -93.77 -64.42 37.42
CA LEU A 520 -95.02 -63.90 37.98
C LEU A 520 -96.24 -64.28 37.13
N ALA A 521 -96.13 -64.17 35.81
CA ALA A 521 -97.16 -64.55 34.86
C ALA A 521 -97.43 -66.06 34.90
N LEU A 522 -96.38 -66.89 34.94
CA LEU A 522 -96.50 -68.33 35.10
C LEU A 522 -97.21 -68.71 36.41
N ASN A 523 -96.82 -68.08 37.53
CA ASN A 523 -97.48 -68.28 38.82
C ASN A 523 -98.95 -67.86 38.79
N ALA A 524 -99.29 -66.76 38.12
CA ALA A 524 -100.66 -66.31 37.92
C ALA A 524 -101.47 -67.27 37.03
N ALA A 525 -100.87 -67.82 35.97
CA ALA A 525 -101.48 -68.82 35.10
C ALA A 525 -101.77 -70.13 35.86
N ILE A 526 -100.84 -70.59 36.71
CA ILE A 526 -101.04 -71.76 37.59
C ILE A 526 -102.20 -71.51 38.56
N GLN A 527 -102.23 -70.36 39.23
CA GLN A 527 -103.31 -70.00 40.17
C GLN A 527 -104.67 -69.86 39.45
N ALA A 528 -104.70 -69.28 38.25
CA ALA A 528 -105.90 -69.16 37.42
C ALA A 528 -106.41 -70.53 36.96
N ALA A 529 -105.52 -71.47 36.63
CA ALA A 529 -105.87 -72.86 36.33
C ALA A 529 -106.43 -73.61 37.55
N MET A 530 -105.92 -73.33 38.76
CA MET A 530 -106.45 -73.89 40.01
C MET A 530 -107.85 -73.37 40.37
N ALA A 531 -108.24 -72.16 39.93
CA ALA A 531 -109.55 -71.56 40.16
C ALA A 531 -110.67 -72.05 39.21
N GLY A 532 -110.36 -72.93 38.24
CA GLY A 532 -111.35 -73.53 37.33
C GLY A 532 -112.05 -72.52 36.42
N GLU A 533 -113.36 -72.67 36.20
CA GLU A 533 -114.17 -71.82 35.30
C GLU A 533 -114.16 -70.32 35.70
N ALA A 534 -114.00 -70.00 36.99
CA ALA A 534 -113.93 -68.61 37.47
C ALA A 534 -112.59 -67.90 37.13
N GLY A 535 -111.51 -68.66 36.90
CA GLY A 535 -110.16 -68.15 36.61
C GLY A 535 -109.84 -67.99 35.12
N ARG A 536 -110.76 -68.41 34.22
CA ARG A 536 -110.50 -68.51 32.78
C ARG A 536 -110.11 -67.18 32.12
N GLY A 537 -110.71 -66.06 32.54
CA GLY A 537 -110.34 -64.73 32.06
C GLY A 537 -108.96 -64.27 32.55
N PHE A 538 -108.57 -64.65 33.77
CA PHE A 538 -107.25 -64.37 34.33
C PHE A 538 -106.14 -65.22 33.70
N ALA A 539 -106.44 -66.47 33.35
CA ALA A 539 -105.49 -67.36 32.68
C ALA A 539 -105.06 -66.81 31.30
N VAL A 540 -106.00 -66.28 30.51
CA VAL A 540 -105.69 -65.67 29.20
C VAL A 540 -104.81 -64.42 29.34
N VAL A 541 -105.06 -63.60 30.36
CA VAL A 541 -104.22 -62.41 30.63
C VAL A 541 -102.83 -62.85 31.09
N ALA A 542 -102.73 -63.86 31.94
CA ALA A 542 -101.45 -64.40 32.41
C ALA A 542 -100.60 -64.97 31.26
N ASP A 543 -101.20 -65.74 30.34
CA ASP A 543 -100.52 -66.25 29.13
C ASP A 543 -100.01 -65.10 28.23
N GLU A 544 -100.80 -64.04 28.03
CA GLU A 544 -100.36 -62.91 27.19
C GLU A 544 -99.26 -62.08 27.86
N VAL A 545 -99.29 -61.93 29.20
CA VAL A 545 -98.20 -61.30 29.98
C VAL A 545 -96.93 -62.16 29.90
N GLN A 546 -97.06 -63.48 30.00
CA GLN A 546 -95.92 -64.41 29.85
C GLN A 546 -95.29 -64.28 28.45
N ARG A 547 -96.10 -64.29 27.40
CA ARG A 547 -95.64 -64.13 26.02
C ARG A 547 -95.00 -62.77 25.77
N LEU A 548 -95.50 -61.70 26.40
CA LEU A 548 -94.91 -60.36 26.33
C LEU A 548 -93.56 -60.29 27.08
N ALA A 549 -93.45 -60.98 28.22
CA ALA A 549 -92.22 -61.10 28.98
C ALA A 549 -91.15 -61.87 28.19
N GLU A 550 -91.48 -63.00 27.58
CA GLU A 550 -90.58 -63.76 26.69
C GLU A 550 -90.13 -62.95 25.46
N ARG A 551 -91.04 -62.17 24.85
CA ARG A 551 -90.68 -61.25 23.76
C ARG A 551 -89.75 -60.13 24.23
N SER A 552 -89.96 -59.60 25.43
CA SER A 552 -89.10 -58.56 26.01
C SER A 552 -87.72 -59.10 26.37
N ALA A 553 -87.63 -60.31 26.92
CA ALA A 553 -86.37 -61.01 27.20
C ALA A 553 -85.56 -61.31 25.91
N ASN A 554 -86.24 -61.74 24.84
CA ASN A 554 -85.59 -61.96 23.55
C ASN A 554 -85.10 -60.65 22.91
N ALA A 555 -85.88 -59.56 23.03
CA ALA A 555 -85.48 -58.24 22.53
C ALA A 555 -84.30 -57.65 23.32
N THR A 556 -84.31 -57.79 24.65
CA THR A 556 -83.19 -57.34 25.51
C THR A 556 -81.91 -58.11 25.22
N LYS A 557 -81.94 -59.43 25.00
CA LYS A 557 -80.76 -60.20 24.55
C LYS A 557 -80.17 -59.72 23.21
N GLN A 558 -81.02 -59.30 22.27
CA GLN A 558 -80.54 -58.71 21.02
C GLN A 558 -79.87 -57.35 21.25
N ILE A 559 -80.46 -56.52 22.12
CA ILE A 559 -79.87 -55.22 22.50
C ILE A 559 -78.55 -55.44 23.25
N GLU A 560 -78.48 -56.40 24.17
CA GLU A 560 -77.26 -56.76 24.91
C GLU A 560 -76.13 -57.13 23.95
N ALA A 561 -76.41 -57.96 22.94
CA ALA A 561 -75.44 -58.31 21.91
C ALA A 561 -74.95 -57.08 21.11
N LEU A 562 -75.85 -56.15 20.77
CA LEU A 562 -75.49 -54.89 20.10
C LEU A 562 -74.65 -53.99 20.99
N VAL A 563 -75.01 -53.84 22.27
CA VAL A 563 -74.26 -53.04 23.25
C VAL A 563 -72.85 -53.61 23.43
N LYS A 564 -72.71 -54.92 23.54
CA LYS A 564 -71.42 -55.59 23.67
C LYS A 564 -70.54 -55.42 22.41
N ALA A 565 -71.15 -55.43 21.22
CA ALA A 565 -70.45 -55.09 19.98
C ALA A 565 -69.96 -53.63 20.00
N ILE A 566 -70.81 -52.68 20.39
CA ILE A 566 -70.42 -51.25 20.52
C ILE A 566 -69.29 -51.07 21.54
N GLN A 567 -69.33 -51.76 22.68
CA GLN A 567 -68.25 -51.74 23.68
C GLN A 567 -66.93 -52.27 23.12
N THR A 568 -66.97 -53.34 22.32
CA THR A 568 -65.79 -53.90 21.66
C THR A 568 -65.22 -52.92 20.62
N ASP A 569 -66.07 -52.40 19.73
CA ASP A 569 -65.68 -51.45 18.68
C ASP A 569 -65.13 -50.15 19.25
N THR A 570 -65.73 -49.64 20.33
CA THR A 570 -65.23 -48.42 21.02
C THR A 570 -63.88 -48.65 21.67
N ASN A 571 -63.65 -49.82 22.30
CA ASN A 571 -62.36 -50.16 22.86
C ASN A 571 -61.27 -50.31 21.78
N GLU A 572 -61.58 -50.99 20.67
CA GLU A 572 -60.66 -51.09 19.52
C GLU A 572 -60.34 -49.71 18.93
N ALA A 573 -61.33 -48.83 18.83
CA ALA A 573 -61.12 -47.47 18.33
C ALA A 573 -60.21 -46.64 19.27
N VAL A 574 -60.31 -46.81 20.60
CA VAL A 574 -59.40 -46.15 21.55
C VAL A 574 -57.96 -46.65 21.37
N ILE A 575 -57.75 -47.97 21.24
CA ILE A 575 -56.41 -48.54 21.01
C ILE A 575 -55.82 -48.00 19.69
N SER A 576 -56.62 -47.93 18.63
CA SER A 576 -56.20 -47.36 17.34
C SER A 576 -55.83 -45.88 17.45
N MET A 577 -56.57 -45.09 18.25
CA MET A 577 -56.28 -43.68 18.52
C MET A 577 -54.96 -43.50 19.28
N GLU A 578 -54.67 -44.34 20.28
CA GLU A 578 -53.39 -44.32 21.01
C GLU A 578 -52.21 -44.64 20.09
N GLN A 579 -52.33 -45.67 19.25
CA GLN A 579 -51.29 -46.02 18.28
C GLN A 579 -51.08 -44.92 17.24
N THR A 580 -52.15 -44.28 16.76
CA THR A 580 -52.05 -43.14 15.84
C THR A 580 -51.39 -41.94 16.52
N THR A 581 -51.67 -41.69 17.80
CA THR A 581 -51.00 -40.65 18.58
C THR A 581 -49.49 -40.88 18.64
N ALA A 582 -49.06 -42.12 18.90
CA ALA A 582 -47.63 -42.47 18.90
C ALA A 582 -46.97 -42.24 17.53
N ASN A 583 -47.66 -42.58 16.44
CA ASN A 583 -47.17 -42.36 15.08
C ASN A 583 -47.04 -40.86 14.75
N VAL A 584 -48.00 -40.03 15.16
CA VAL A 584 -47.96 -38.58 14.96
C VAL A 584 -46.80 -37.95 15.74
N VAL A 585 -46.57 -38.38 16.99
CA VAL A 585 -45.42 -37.91 17.78
C VAL A 585 -44.10 -38.30 17.12
N SER A 586 -43.97 -39.55 16.65
CA SER A 586 -42.79 -39.99 15.91
C SER A 586 -42.59 -39.21 14.61
N GLY A 587 -43.68 -38.91 13.88
CA GLY A 587 -43.64 -38.11 12.66
C GLY A 587 -43.23 -36.66 12.90
N ALA A 588 -43.72 -36.06 13.99
CA ALA A 588 -43.32 -34.71 14.41
C ALA A 588 -41.83 -34.65 14.74
N LYS A 589 -41.29 -35.66 15.44
CA LYS A 589 -39.86 -35.75 15.76
C LYS A 589 -38.98 -35.87 14.50
N LEU A 590 -39.36 -36.72 13.54
CA LEU A 590 -38.63 -36.83 12.26
C LEU A 590 -38.65 -35.52 11.46
N ALA A 591 -39.77 -34.80 11.51
CA ALA A 591 -39.86 -33.48 10.88
C ALA A 591 -38.95 -32.47 11.60
N GLU A 592 -38.89 -32.49 12.93
CA GLU A 592 -37.99 -31.65 13.72
C GLU A 592 -36.51 -31.89 13.35
N GLU A 593 -36.07 -33.15 13.31
CA GLU A 593 -34.71 -33.53 12.87
C GLU A 593 -34.40 -33.04 11.45
N ALA A 594 -35.36 -33.10 10.52
CA ALA A 594 -35.20 -32.54 9.18
C ALA A 594 -35.09 -31.00 9.18
N GLY A 595 -35.78 -30.33 10.10
CA GLY A 595 -35.71 -28.88 10.28
C GLY A 595 -34.36 -28.41 10.83
N GLU A 596 -33.78 -29.17 11.76
CA GLU A 596 -32.43 -28.94 12.27
C GLU A 596 -31.39 -29.07 11.15
N ALA A 597 -31.46 -30.14 10.34
CA ALA A 597 -30.55 -30.33 9.21
C ALA A 597 -30.63 -29.19 8.17
N LEU A 598 -31.82 -28.65 7.91
CA LEU A 598 -31.99 -27.50 7.03
C LEU A 598 -31.39 -26.22 7.62
N THR A 599 -31.46 -26.04 8.94
CA THR A 599 -30.82 -24.91 9.63
C THR A 599 -29.30 -25.02 9.55
N GLU A 600 -28.74 -26.22 9.71
CA GLU A 600 -27.31 -26.47 9.52
C GLU A 600 -26.84 -26.17 8.09
N ILE A 601 -27.64 -26.53 7.07
CA ILE A 601 -27.36 -26.19 5.66
C ILE A 601 -27.39 -24.66 5.44
N GLU A 602 -28.33 -23.95 6.08
CA GLU A 602 -28.43 -22.49 6.02
C GLU A 602 -27.14 -21.84 6.55
N ASP A 603 -26.69 -22.25 7.73
CA ASP A 603 -25.49 -21.70 8.38
C ASP A 603 -24.21 -22.05 7.62
N MET A 604 -24.08 -23.29 7.13
CA MET A 604 -22.96 -23.68 6.26
C MET A 604 -22.94 -22.86 4.97
N SER A 605 -24.09 -22.59 4.37
CA SER A 605 -24.19 -21.80 3.14
C SER A 605 -23.82 -20.33 3.37
N LYS A 606 -24.18 -19.74 4.52
CA LYS A 606 -23.71 -18.41 4.93
C LYS A 606 -22.20 -18.38 5.08
N HIS A 607 -21.62 -19.39 5.75
CA HIS A 607 -20.18 -19.47 5.93
C HIS A 607 -19.43 -19.60 4.59
N ILE A 608 -19.96 -20.37 3.64
CA ILE A 608 -19.43 -20.45 2.27
C ILE A 608 -19.44 -19.08 1.59
N ALA A 609 -20.52 -18.30 1.74
CA ALA A 609 -20.60 -16.95 1.17
C ALA A 609 -19.53 -16.01 1.75
N GLU A 610 -19.26 -16.09 3.07
CA GLU A 610 -18.19 -15.32 3.73
C GLU A 610 -16.79 -15.70 3.23
N LEU A 611 -16.53 -17.01 3.05
CA LEU A 611 -15.27 -17.50 2.49
C LEU A 611 -15.06 -17.01 1.06
N ILE A 612 -16.10 -17.03 0.23
CA ILE A 612 -16.03 -16.55 -1.15
C ILE A 612 -15.80 -15.02 -1.19
N GLN A 613 -16.38 -14.27 -0.26
CA GLN A 613 -16.08 -12.84 -0.11
C GLN A 613 -14.58 -12.62 0.17
N SER A 614 -13.99 -13.39 1.09
CA SER A 614 -12.56 -13.34 1.41
C SER A 614 -11.67 -13.72 0.22
N ILE A 615 -12.08 -14.72 -0.57
CA ILE A 615 -11.43 -15.08 -1.84
C ILE A 615 -11.48 -13.89 -2.81
N SER A 616 -12.64 -13.23 -2.93
CA SER A 616 -12.82 -12.08 -3.82
C SER A 616 -11.91 -10.91 -3.45
N ASP A 617 -11.71 -10.66 -2.14
CA ASP A 617 -10.76 -9.67 -1.65
C ASP A 617 -9.30 -10.05 -1.99
N SER A 618 -8.94 -11.32 -1.81
CA SER A 618 -7.60 -11.83 -2.16
C SER A 618 -7.32 -11.74 -3.67
N VAL A 619 -8.33 -12.04 -4.50
CA VAL A 619 -8.26 -11.93 -5.97
C VAL A 619 -8.06 -10.48 -6.39
N ARG A 620 -8.73 -9.51 -5.75
CA ARG A 620 -8.49 -8.07 -6.00
C ARG A 620 -7.06 -7.66 -5.69
N GLN A 621 -6.51 -8.14 -4.57
CA GLN A 621 -5.11 -7.88 -4.22
C GLN A 621 -4.14 -8.51 -5.22
N GLN A 622 -4.38 -9.75 -5.64
CA GLN A 622 -3.57 -10.41 -6.67
C GLN A 622 -3.63 -9.69 -8.02
N ALA A 623 -4.80 -9.18 -8.42
CA ALA A 623 -4.94 -8.39 -9.64
C ALA A 623 -4.07 -7.12 -9.61
N SER A 624 -4.09 -6.40 -8.48
CA SER A 624 -3.26 -5.20 -8.30
C SER A 624 -1.77 -5.54 -8.29
N ALA A 625 -1.37 -6.64 -7.62
CA ALA A 625 0.00 -7.10 -7.62
C ALA A 625 0.48 -7.48 -9.03
N ALA A 626 -0.33 -8.22 -9.80
CA ALA A 626 -0.02 -8.59 -11.17
C ALA A 626 0.16 -7.37 -12.08
N ALA A 627 -0.70 -6.35 -11.93
CA ALA A 627 -0.58 -5.10 -12.66
C ALA A 627 0.74 -4.37 -12.34
N ASN A 628 1.08 -4.25 -11.06
CA ASN A 628 2.34 -3.63 -10.64
C ASN A 628 3.59 -4.39 -11.16
N ILE A 629 3.53 -5.72 -11.18
CA ILE A 629 4.63 -6.54 -11.72
C ILE A 629 4.72 -6.34 -13.24
N SER A 630 3.59 -6.26 -13.95
CA SER A 630 3.56 -5.97 -15.39
C SER A 630 4.22 -4.62 -15.71
N ASP A 631 3.86 -3.56 -14.98
CA ASP A 631 4.47 -2.24 -15.13
C ASP A 631 5.98 -2.27 -14.84
N THR A 632 6.37 -2.99 -13.79
CA THR A 632 7.79 -3.17 -13.44
C THR A 632 8.54 -3.90 -14.56
N MET A 633 7.95 -4.94 -15.17
CA MET A 633 8.58 -5.64 -16.30
C MET A 633 8.76 -4.75 -17.52
N ASN A 634 7.80 -3.86 -17.81
CA ASN A 634 7.93 -2.87 -18.89
C ASN A 634 9.12 -1.93 -18.64
N VAL A 635 9.29 -1.43 -17.42
CA VAL A 635 10.44 -0.59 -17.04
C VAL A 635 11.75 -1.36 -17.14
N ILE A 636 11.81 -2.61 -16.66
CA ILE A 636 13.01 -3.43 -16.78
C ILE A 636 13.35 -3.70 -18.26
N GLN A 637 12.35 -3.91 -19.12
CA GLN A 637 12.54 -4.10 -20.56
C GLN A 637 13.16 -2.85 -21.22
N GLU A 638 12.70 -1.66 -20.84
CA GLU A 638 13.25 -0.39 -21.32
C GLU A 638 14.72 -0.23 -20.88
N ILE A 639 15.00 -0.43 -19.58
CA ILE A 639 16.36 -0.36 -19.03
C ILE A 639 17.29 -1.38 -19.71
N THR A 640 16.81 -2.60 -19.96
CA THR A 640 17.58 -3.66 -20.61
C THR A 640 17.93 -3.28 -22.06
N THR A 641 16.96 -2.72 -22.79
CA THR A 641 17.17 -2.20 -24.15
C THR A 641 18.21 -1.08 -24.16
N GLN A 642 18.09 -0.12 -23.23
CA GLN A 642 19.04 0.99 -23.11
C GLN A 642 20.44 0.50 -22.71
N THR A 643 20.52 -0.48 -21.81
CA THR A 643 21.79 -1.09 -21.39
C THR A 643 22.48 -1.79 -22.55
N SER A 644 21.74 -2.57 -23.35
CA SER A 644 22.27 -3.21 -24.55
C SER A 644 22.80 -2.18 -25.57
N ALA A 645 22.02 -1.12 -25.82
CA ALA A 645 22.43 -0.04 -26.72
C ALA A 645 23.69 0.69 -26.23
N GLY A 646 23.72 1.11 -24.96
CA GLY A 646 24.88 1.80 -24.38
C GLY A 646 26.12 0.93 -24.33
N THR A 647 25.96 -0.38 -24.08
CA THR A 647 27.08 -1.32 -24.06
C THR A 647 27.67 -1.52 -25.46
N ASN A 648 26.84 -1.56 -26.51
CA ASN A 648 27.31 -1.58 -27.89
C ASN A 648 28.10 -0.30 -28.25
N GLU A 649 27.64 0.87 -27.79
CA GLU A 649 28.35 2.14 -27.97
C GLU A 649 29.71 2.16 -27.26
N VAL A 650 29.78 1.62 -26.03
CA VAL A 650 31.03 1.42 -25.29
C VAL A 650 31.97 0.49 -26.06
N ALA A 651 31.48 -0.66 -26.55
CA ALA A 651 32.30 -1.59 -27.33
C ALA A 651 32.89 -0.96 -28.60
N SER A 652 32.11 -0.10 -29.28
CA SER A 652 32.58 0.68 -30.43
C SER A 652 33.63 1.72 -30.05
N SER A 653 33.37 2.50 -28.99
CA SER A 653 34.27 3.56 -28.51
C SER A 653 35.62 3.00 -28.04
N ILE A 654 35.60 1.85 -27.36
CA ILE A 654 36.80 1.14 -26.93
C ILE A 654 37.57 0.54 -28.12
N GLY A 655 36.86 0.09 -29.16
CA GLY A 655 37.47 -0.31 -30.43
C GLY A 655 38.30 0.82 -31.05
N ASN A 656 37.74 2.04 -31.09
CA ASN A 656 38.45 3.23 -31.58
C ASN A 656 39.68 3.56 -30.69
N LEU A 657 39.56 3.38 -29.37
CA LEU A 657 40.67 3.62 -28.43
C LEU A 657 41.83 2.62 -28.64
N ALA A 658 41.52 1.35 -28.91
CA ALA A 658 42.51 0.35 -29.27
C ALA A 658 43.22 0.70 -30.59
N GLU A 659 42.49 1.26 -31.55
CA GLU A 659 43.06 1.75 -32.82
C GLU A 659 43.99 2.96 -32.59
N LEU A 660 43.57 3.96 -31.81
CA LEU A 660 44.41 5.11 -31.44
C LEU A 660 45.69 4.69 -30.71
N ALA A 661 45.60 3.73 -29.79
CA ALA A 661 46.78 3.19 -29.10
C ALA A 661 47.77 2.52 -30.08
N THR A 662 47.22 1.84 -31.10
CA THR A 662 48.01 1.23 -32.18
C THR A 662 48.66 2.29 -33.06
N GLU A 663 47.95 3.37 -33.39
CA GLU A 663 48.46 4.49 -34.18
C GLU A 663 49.56 5.24 -33.42
N LEU A 664 49.37 5.52 -32.12
CA LEU A 664 50.38 6.14 -31.27
C LEU A 664 51.69 5.32 -31.23
N ARG A 665 51.56 4.00 -31.09
CA ARG A 665 52.70 3.07 -31.16
C ARG A 665 53.41 3.14 -32.51
N LYS A 666 52.67 3.24 -33.61
CA LYS A 666 53.22 3.39 -34.96
C LYS A 666 53.94 4.72 -35.15
N SER A 667 53.44 5.81 -34.57
CA SER A 667 54.06 7.13 -34.62
C SER A 667 55.40 7.18 -33.89
N VAL A 668 55.58 6.41 -32.81
CA VAL A 668 56.87 6.32 -32.09
C VAL A 668 57.81 5.23 -32.62
N ALA A 669 57.31 4.28 -33.43
CA ALA A 669 58.13 3.23 -34.04
C ALA A 669 59.16 3.76 -35.07
N GLY A 670 59.02 5.00 -35.52
CA GLY A 670 60.03 5.67 -36.35
C GLY A 670 61.33 6.01 -35.60
N PHE A 671 61.31 6.01 -34.27
CA PHE A 671 62.51 6.24 -33.46
C PHE A 671 63.27 4.93 -33.21
N ARG A 672 64.56 4.89 -33.54
CA ARG A 672 65.41 3.72 -33.28
C ARG A 672 65.96 3.79 -31.86
N LEU A 673 65.63 2.79 -31.04
CA LEU A 673 66.18 2.60 -29.70
C LEU A 673 67.39 1.66 -29.75
N PRO A 674 68.36 1.79 -28.83
CA PRO A 674 69.42 0.79 -28.67
C PRO A 674 68.81 -0.55 -28.24
N GLU A 675 69.32 -1.66 -28.78
CA GLU A 675 68.90 -3.03 -28.43
C GLU A 675 69.11 -3.37 -26.95
#